data_AF-A0A4R7LNZ9-F1
#
_entry.id   AF-A0A4R7LNZ9-F1
#
_cell.length_a   1.000
_cell.length_b   1.000
_cell.length_c   1.000
_cell.angle_alpha   90.00
_cell.angle_beta   90.00
_cell.angle_gamma   90.00
#
_symmetry.space_group_name_H-M   'P 1'
#
loop_
_entity.id
_entity.type
_entity.pdbx_description
1 polymer ?
#
loop_
_entity_poly.entity_id
_entity_poly.type
_entity_poly.pdbx_seq_one_letter_code
_entity_poly.pdbx_strand_id
1 'polypeptide(L)'
;MTSALGRLPRRIHKLGMAGLVTPRGTTALEGPLQRALTLGGVRVDLMSREDALAAIMERAAGAPETPLGVLSANLDHVNHFGTGGRWEGTLEIPQLEWLTLLDGAPLVAKAAELTGQRWPRLAGSDLIGHILDDAAAQGRTVGFLGGSPEAQELVATRIEAERPTLRVAGWWAPSRQMLGDATAVTELCADIRAAGVDILVVCLGKPRQELWIGEYGPQTGAKVLLAFGAVVDFLAGHIRRAPRQVSTMGLEWAWRLAMEPRRLAKRYVVEGPEAYLKLRRHSANVAPGPSTGPAPRPASGPTRRAGTTAGDFTPTDQHADVAALVVTYNNGADVCGLLESLRLQTREQSIKVVVADNSPNPETLSCLQEFPGVAAFPTGGNLGYAGGINAACAKAGSADSYLVLNPDLRLCPGAVMALRKSMEGTGAGVVVPLLRDDDGSVYPSLRREPSISRALGDALLGSRFQGRPGWLTEMDFDAESYAHPHKVDWATGAALLIRSDIAKQVGGWDESYFLYSEETDYLHRVRELKADVWFEPLAAMVHSRGGSGSSPSLDALMGANRIRYVRKFHHGSYARIFRAAVVLSALLRAPLPAHRGILGLIARESRWADLPHAVAYPGGPGQEGDFPSGTVIIPAHNEAPVLGRTLAALTAPIASGKVDVVVACNGCTDGTEAVAGSVPGVRVVSVEAASKTAALNAGDQAACGWPRLYVDADIEVPPAALRATLEALADDGGPLCARPAFTYDTAGASWPVRAYYRARNRLPQASASMWGAGVYGLSRKGHERFGEFPPVTADDCYIDRLFDASEKEVIACPPVTVRTPRTGKALLATLRRVYRGNNELRDVPGTQSGRTARQLAHSIKGPGSAVDAAVYAAFALAGRAARRRKNTAWERDDSSRNYELHSWGVGWG
;
A
#
# COMPACT_ATOMS: atom_id res chain seq x y z
N MET A 1 40.24 68.48 -25.27
CA MET A 1 40.91 67.18 -25.03
C MET A 1 40.08 66.13 -25.76
N THR A 2 40.30 65.91 -27.07
CA THR A 2 41.23 64.93 -27.67
C THR A 2 40.89 63.48 -27.30
N SER A 3 40.64 62.52 -28.20
CA SER A 3 40.37 62.50 -29.67
C SER A 3 39.93 61.06 -30.00
N ALA A 4 38.88 60.81 -30.82
CA ALA A 4 38.95 60.38 -32.25
C ALA A 4 39.75 59.06 -32.48
N LEU A 5 39.37 58.07 -33.31
CA LEU A 5 38.57 57.96 -34.55
C LEU A 5 37.76 56.62 -34.55
N GLY A 6 36.65 56.39 -35.28
CA GLY A 6 36.45 56.33 -36.75
C GLY A 6 36.46 54.86 -37.23
N ARG A 7 35.66 54.36 -38.21
CA ARG A 7 34.92 55.00 -39.32
C ARG A 7 33.68 54.18 -39.78
N LEU A 8 32.71 54.89 -40.37
CA LEU A 8 31.69 54.44 -41.36
C LEU A 8 32.24 54.67 -42.80
N PRO A 9 31.66 54.25 -43.97
CA PRO A 9 30.23 54.44 -44.31
C PRO A 9 29.52 53.57 -45.41
N ARG A 10 28.21 53.86 -45.50
CA ARG A 10 27.14 53.62 -46.51
C ARG A 10 27.49 53.65 -48.03
N ARG A 11 26.69 52.92 -48.85
CA ARG A 11 25.73 53.35 -49.94
C ARG A 11 25.31 52.13 -50.81
N ILE A 12 24.05 51.82 -51.13
CA ILE A 12 23.00 52.46 -52.00
C ILE A 12 23.29 52.41 -53.51
N HIS A 13 22.51 51.57 -54.24
CA HIS A 13 22.00 51.63 -55.65
C HIS A 13 21.72 50.18 -56.17
N LYS A 14 20.85 49.85 -57.15
CA LYS A 14 19.80 50.56 -57.95
C LYS A 14 18.83 49.49 -58.52
N LEU A 15 17.65 49.88 -59.01
CA LEU A 15 16.75 48.99 -59.78
C LEU A 15 17.30 48.64 -61.18
N GLY A 16 16.90 47.49 -61.72
CA GLY A 16 16.93 47.15 -63.15
C GLY A 16 15.95 46.00 -63.46
N MET A 17 15.08 46.17 -64.47
CA MET A 17 14.08 45.18 -64.91
C MET A 17 14.46 44.51 -66.25
N ALA A 18 13.75 43.40 -66.51
CA ALA A 18 13.40 42.79 -67.80
C ALA A 18 14.28 41.62 -68.31
N GLY A 19 13.65 40.48 -68.60
CA GLY A 19 14.31 39.30 -69.18
C GLY A 19 13.53 37.96 -69.16
N LEU A 20 12.37 37.90 -69.84
CA LEU A 20 11.75 36.72 -70.49
C LEU A 20 11.47 35.38 -69.73
N VAL A 21 10.22 34.93 -69.89
CA VAL A 21 9.61 33.61 -69.58
C VAL A 21 10.09 32.55 -70.63
N THR A 22 10.44 31.30 -70.30
CA THR A 22 9.55 30.10 -70.13
C THR A 22 10.20 28.95 -69.33
N PRO A 23 9.46 27.89 -68.91
CA PRO A 23 9.81 27.07 -67.75
C PRO A 23 10.41 25.68 -68.05
N ARG A 24 11.18 25.14 -67.09
CA ARG A 24 11.19 23.74 -66.62
C ARG A 24 12.20 23.60 -65.48
N GLY A 25 11.81 22.91 -64.41
CA GLY A 25 12.68 22.74 -63.23
C GLY A 25 11.89 22.42 -61.98
N THR A 26 11.38 21.19 -61.90
CA THR A 26 10.84 20.61 -60.66
C THR A 26 11.97 20.47 -59.64
N THR A 27 12.27 21.54 -58.91
CA THR A 27 13.14 21.47 -57.73
C THR A 27 12.29 20.95 -56.57
N ALA A 28 12.69 19.81 -56.02
CA ALA A 28 12.07 19.26 -54.82
C ALA A 28 12.07 20.31 -53.70
N LEU A 29 10.96 20.39 -52.97
CA LEU A 29 10.87 21.23 -51.78
C LEU A 29 11.83 20.69 -50.73
N GLU A 30 12.94 21.40 -50.49
CA GLU A 30 13.74 21.24 -49.28
C GLU A 30 12.82 21.53 -48.09
N GLY A 31 12.58 20.50 -47.27
CA GLY A 31 11.38 20.44 -46.42
C GLY A 31 11.38 21.37 -45.21
N PRO A 32 10.22 21.92 -44.80
CA PRO A 32 10.09 22.73 -43.60
C PRO A 32 9.94 21.86 -42.34
N LEU A 33 11.05 21.33 -41.81
CA LEU A 33 11.06 20.72 -40.49
C LEU A 33 10.93 21.78 -39.37
N GLN A 34 9.66 22.11 -39.11
CA GLN A 34 9.04 22.50 -37.83
C GLN A 34 9.96 23.09 -36.74
N ARG A 35 9.69 24.35 -36.36
CA ARG A 35 10.19 24.91 -35.08
C ARG A 35 9.31 24.38 -33.94
N ALA A 36 9.81 23.47 -33.12
CA ALA A 36 9.14 23.05 -31.89
C ALA A 36 9.63 23.84 -30.66
N LEU A 37 8.77 23.99 -29.66
CA LEU A 37 9.12 24.51 -28.32
C LEU A 37 8.76 23.49 -27.26
N THR A 38 9.45 23.55 -26.11
CA THR A 38 8.93 23.00 -24.86
C THR A 38 8.19 24.12 -24.15
N LEU A 39 6.89 23.94 -23.87
CA LEU A 39 6.04 24.88 -23.15
C LEU A 39 5.48 24.22 -21.88
N GLY A 40 6.05 24.55 -20.73
CA GLY A 40 5.67 23.96 -19.44
C GLY A 40 5.96 22.46 -19.33
N GLY A 41 6.97 21.96 -20.05
CA GLY A 41 7.29 20.54 -20.19
C GLY A 41 6.68 19.85 -21.40
N VAL A 42 5.63 20.41 -22.02
CA VAL A 42 5.01 19.81 -23.21
C VAL A 42 5.72 20.26 -24.49
N ARG A 43 6.04 19.34 -25.40
CA ARG A 43 6.46 19.69 -26.77
C ARG A 43 5.28 20.28 -27.54
N VAL A 44 5.45 21.44 -28.16
CA VAL A 44 4.45 22.12 -29.00
C VAL A 44 5.08 22.49 -30.34
N ASP A 45 4.45 22.09 -31.43
CA ASP A 45 4.91 22.31 -32.80
C ASP A 45 4.33 23.63 -33.34
N LEU A 46 5.19 24.53 -33.81
CA LEU A 46 4.80 25.86 -34.26
C LEU A 46 4.66 25.89 -35.78
N MET A 47 3.45 26.17 -36.26
CA MET A 47 3.09 26.14 -37.68
C MET A 47 1.92 27.07 -38.00
N SER A 48 1.63 27.29 -39.28
CA SER A 48 0.39 27.95 -39.70
C SER A 48 -0.81 27.00 -39.58
N ARG A 49 -2.02 27.53 -39.79
CA ARG A 49 -3.24 26.70 -39.86
C ARG A 49 -3.21 25.84 -41.14
N GLU A 50 -2.74 26.43 -42.22
CA GLU A 50 -2.67 25.83 -43.54
C GLU A 50 -1.71 24.64 -43.55
N ASP A 51 -0.53 24.78 -42.91
CA ASP A 51 0.43 23.67 -42.71
C ASP A 51 -0.16 22.54 -41.84
N ALA A 52 -0.90 22.90 -40.78
CA ALA A 52 -1.52 21.92 -39.89
C ALA A 52 -2.60 21.08 -40.61
N LEU A 53 -3.44 21.73 -41.42
CA LEU A 53 -4.44 21.04 -42.24
C LEU A 53 -3.78 20.17 -43.31
N ALA A 54 -2.73 20.66 -43.97
CA ALA A 54 -1.98 19.89 -44.97
C ALA A 54 -1.37 18.62 -44.36
N ALA A 55 -0.68 18.71 -43.21
CA ALA A 55 -0.07 17.57 -42.54
C ALA A 55 -1.10 16.50 -42.09
N ILE A 56 -2.27 16.95 -41.63
CA ILE A 56 -3.40 16.07 -41.26
C ILE A 56 -3.90 15.31 -42.49
N MET A 57 -4.17 16.02 -43.59
CA MET A 57 -4.74 15.42 -44.79
C MET A 57 -3.73 14.54 -45.56
N GLU A 58 -2.45 14.88 -45.55
CA GLU A 58 -1.37 14.05 -46.10
C GLU A 58 -1.28 12.70 -45.37
N ARG A 59 -1.32 12.69 -44.04
CA ARG A 59 -1.33 11.45 -43.25
C ARG A 59 -2.59 10.62 -43.50
N ALA A 60 -3.77 11.25 -43.57
CA ALA A 60 -5.03 10.56 -43.90
C ALA A 60 -5.02 9.98 -45.32
N ALA A 61 -4.30 10.61 -46.25
CA ALA A 61 -4.20 10.17 -47.63
C ALA A 61 -3.29 8.95 -47.84
N GLY A 62 -2.19 8.87 -47.08
CA GLY A 62 -1.18 7.82 -47.20
C GLY A 62 -1.54 6.47 -46.57
N ALA A 63 -0.53 5.60 -46.51
CA ALA A 63 -0.51 4.36 -45.74
C ALA A 63 0.70 4.39 -44.79
N PRO A 64 0.65 5.19 -43.71
CA PRO A 64 1.78 5.42 -42.83
C PRO A 64 2.05 4.19 -41.94
N GLU A 65 3.32 3.98 -41.55
CA GLU A 65 3.68 2.92 -40.59
C GLU A 65 3.13 3.21 -39.18
N THR A 66 3.02 4.49 -38.81
CA THR A 66 2.42 4.95 -37.55
C THR A 66 1.29 5.96 -37.80
N PRO A 67 0.17 5.87 -37.06
CA PRO A 67 -0.87 6.89 -37.10
C PRO A 67 -0.39 8.22 -36.49
N LEU A 68 -1.10 9.30 -36.80
CA LEU A 68 -0.87 10.64 -36.27
C LEU A 68 -1.95 11.03 -35.26
N GLY A 69 -1.59 11.11 -33.99
CA GLY A 69 -2.37 11.79 -32.97
C GLY A 69 -2.26 13.30 -33.13
N VAL A 70 -3.37 14.03 -33.05
CA VAL A 70 -3.40 15.49 -33.15
C VAL A 70 -4.11 16.06 -31.94
N LEU A 71 -3.43 16.93 -31.18
CA LEU A 71 -4.01 17.56 -30.00
C LEU A 71 -3.73 19.07 -29.99
N SER A 72 -4.61 19.83 -29.34
CA SER A 72 -4.38 21.26 -29.04
C SER A 72 -3.86 21.41 -27.62
N ALA A 73 -2.59 21.76 -27.44
CA ALA A 73 -1.98 22.03 -26.13
C ALA A 73 -2.40 23.40 -25.62
N ASN A 74 -2.91 23.46 -24.39
CA ASN A 74 -3.21 24.69 -23.65
C ASN A 74 -2.89 24.47 -22.15
N LEU A 75 -3.15 25.44 -21.26
CA LEU A 75 -2.77 25.30 -19.82
C LEU A 75 -3.30 24.04 -19.13
N ASP A 76 -4.46 23.52 -19.55
CA ASP A 76 -5.03 22.29 -19.02
C ASP A 76 -4.24 21.06 -19.46
N HIS A 77 -3.74 21.07 -20.69
CA HIS A 77 -2.83 20.04 -21.18
C HIS A 77 -1.46 20.14 -20.50
N VAL A 78 -0.94 21.34 -20.21
CA VAL A 78 0.27 21.54 -19.38
C VAL A 78 0.07 21.07 -17.93
N ASN A 79 -1.13 21.23 -17.35
CA ASN A 79 -1.46 20.69 -16.03
C ASN A 79 -1.33 19.16 -15.98
N HIS A 80 -1.81 18.49 -17.03
CA HIS A 80 -1.89 17.05 -17.12
C HIS A 80 -0.58 16.39 -17.56
N PHE A 81 0.02 16.85 -18.66
CA PHE A 81 1.13 16.20 -19.38
C PHE A 81 2.45 16.99 -19.32
N GLY A 82 2.46 18.20 -18.78
CA GLY A 82 3.67 19.01 -18.58
C GLY A 82 4.50 18.54 -17.37
N THR A 83 5.60 19.26 -17.09
CA THR A 83 6.55 18.85 -16.03
C THR A 83 5.92 18.82 -14.65
N GLY A 84 6.03 17.69 -13.96
CA GLY A 84 5.33 17.39 -12.71
C GLY A 84 3.81 17.27 -12.88
N GLY A 85 3.32 16.98 -14.08
CA GLY A 85 1.94 16.60 -14.37
C GLY A 85 1.72 15.11 -14.08
N ARG A 86 0.46 14.71 -13.83
CA ARG A 86 0.12 13.29 -13.54
C ARG A 86 0.51 12.35 -14.69
N TRP A 87 0.43 12.85 -15.92
CA TRP A 87 0.59 12.09 -17.15
C TRP A 87 1.86 12.52 -17.91
N GLU A 88 2.88 13.01 -17.20
CA GLU A 88 4.17 13.38 -17.80
C GLU A 88 4.81 12.17 -18.49
N GLY A 89 5.18 12.33 -19.76
CA GLY A 89 5.80 11.28 -20.59
C GLY A 89 4.87 10.16 -21.07
N THR A 90 3.59 10.10 -20.67
CA THR A 90 2.71 8.97 -21.06
C THR A 90 2.25 9.01 -22.51
N LEU A 91 2.51 10.10 -23.23
CA LEU A 91 2.21 10.25 -24.66
C LEU A 91 3.41 9.92 -25.56
N GLU A 92 4.60 9.71 -24.99
CA GLU A 92 5.85 9.44 -25.73
C GLU A 92 5.97 7.94 -26.07
N ILE A 93 5.05 7.44 -26.91
CA ILE A 93 4.99 6.04 -27.30
C ILE A 93 5.50 5.79 -28.73
N PRO A 94 6.31 4.75 -29.01
CA PRO A 94 6.87 4.50 -30.34
C PRO A 94 5.85 4.24 -31.47
N GLN A 95 4.63 3.80 -31.12
CA GLN A 95 3.61 3.35 -32.08
C GLN A 95 2.67 4.47 -32.57
N LEU A 96 2.86 5.72 -32.12
CA LEU A 96 2.00 6.85 -32.45
C LEU A 96 2.84 8.13 -32.55
N GLU A 97 2.69 8.86 -33.64
CA GLU A 97 3.29 10.19 -33.79
C GLU A 97 2.32 11.25 -33.27
N TRP A 98 2.80 12.27 -32.53
CA TRP A 98 1.96 13.36 -32.04
C TRP A 98 2.28 14.69 -32.72
N LEU A 99 1.27 15.30 -33.34
CA LEU A 99 1.27 16.70 -33.72
C LEU A 99 0.60 17.53 -32.63
N THR A 100 1.40 18.33 -31.91
CA THR A 100 0.92 19.12 -30.77
C THR A 100 0.75 20.59 -31.13
N LEU A 101 -0.50 20.97 -31.41
CA LEU A 101 -0.88 22.30 -31.88
C LEU A 101 -0.96 23.32 -30.75
N LEU A 102 -0.52 24.56 -31.03
CA LEU A 102 -0.49 25.67 -30.08
C LEU A 102 -1.89 26.26 -29.80
N ASP A 103 -2.44 26.08 -28.60
CA ASP A 103 -3.73 26.64 -28.16
C ASP A 103 -3.63 27.38 -26.81
N GLY A 104 -4.60 28.27 -26.56
CA GLY A 104 -4.72 29.06 -25.33
C GLY A 104 -3.78 30.27 -25.28
N ALA A 105 -4.35 31.43 -24.93
CA ALA A 105 -3.62 32.69 -24.88
C ALA A 105 -2.30 32.66 -24.06
N PRO A 106 -2.19 31.96 -22.91
CA PRO A 106 -0.93 31.90 -22.16
C PRO A 106 0.21 31.20 -22.90
N LEU A 107 -0.07 30.10 -23.61
CA LEU A 107 0.96 29.39 -24.37
C LEU A 107 1.34 30.19 -25.63
N VAL A 108 0.37 30.77 -26.33
CA VAL A 108 0.62 31.67 -27.48
C VAL A 108 1.51 32.85 -27.08
N ALA A 109 1.23 33.47 -25.92
CA ALA A 109 2.05 34.55 -25.38
C ALA A 109 3.48 34.08 -25.05
N LYS A 110 3.64 32.91 -24.43
CA LYS A 110 4.97 32.37 -24.09
C LYS A 110 5.76 31.92 -25.32
N ALA A 111 5.10 31.35 -26.33
CA ALA A 111 5.72 31.03 -27.61
C ALA A 111 6.24 32.29 -28.30
N ALA A 112 5.44 33.36 -28.33
CA ALA A 112 5.86 34.63 -28.92
C ALA A 112 7.00 35.32 -28.14
N GLU A 113 7.02 35.19 -26.82
CA GLU A 113 8.14 35.64 -25.96
C GLU A 113 9.45 34.91 -26.32
N LEU A 114 9.40 33.58 -26.49
CA LEU A 114 10.58 32.75 -26.77
C LEU A 114 11.09 32.84 -28.22
N THR A 115 10.18 32.97 -29.20
CA THR A 115 10.56 32.98 -30.63
C THR A 115 10.68 34.38 -31.23
N GLY A 116 10.28 35.43 -30.51
CA GLY A 116 10.26 36.81 -31.01
C GLY A 116 9.22 37.11 -32.12
N GLN A 117 8.35 36.15 -32.43
CA GLN A 117 7.32 36.28 -33.48
C GLN A 117 5.96 35.76 -33.01
N ARG A 118 4.87 36.34 -33.54
CA ARG A 118 3.50 35.90 -33.19
C ARG A 118 3.14 34.63 -33.96
N TRP A 119 2.44 33.72 -33.27
CA TRP A 119 1.93 32.47 -33.82
C TRP A 119 0.39 32.42 -33.74
N PRO A 120 -0.28 31.72 -34.67
CA PRO A 120 -1.72 31.54 -34.61
C PRO A 120 -2.11 30.61 -33.46
N ARG A 121 -3.33 30.80 -32.94
CA ARG A 121 -3.99 29.83 -32.06
C ARG A 121 -4.64 28.75 -32.93
N LEU A 122 -4.33 27.48 -32.66
CA LEU A 122 -4.79 26.31 -33.40
C LEU A 122 -5.62 25.40 -32.49
N ALA A 123 -6.83 25.86 -32.14
CA ALA A 123 -7.78 25.09 -31.36
C ALA A 123 -8.52 24.07 -32.26
N GLY A 124 -8.63 22.80 -31.83
CA GLY A 124 -9.33 21.77 -32.59
C GLY A 124 -10.78 22.10 -32.95
N SER A 125 -11.48 22.89 -32.12
CA SER A 125 -12.82 23.42 -32.41
C SER A 125 -12.86 24.41 -33.58
N ASP A 126 -11.74 25.04 -33.94
CA ASP A 126 -11.62 25.96 -35.06
C ASP A 126 -11.12 25.25 -36.33
N LEU A 127 -10.44 24.11 -36.18
CA LEU A 127 -9.91 23.30 -37.27
C LEU A 127 -10.91 22.26 -37.80
N ILE A 128 -11.77 21.70 -36.95
CA ILE A 128 -12.62 20.55 -37.32
C ILE A 128 -13.48 20.83 -38.56
N GLY A 129 -14.07 22.02 -38.71
CA GLY A 129 -14.89 22.35 -39.88
C GLY A 129 -14.11 22.19 -41.18
N HIS A 130 -12.90 22.78 -41.24
CA HIS A 130 -12.01 22.66 -42.39
C HIS A 130 -11.56 21.22 -42.65
N ILE A 131 -11.23 20.45 -41.60
CA ILE A 131 -10.85 19.03 -41.76
C ILE A 131 -12.00 18.19 -42.34
N LEU A 132 -13.25 18.44 -41.90
CA LEU A 132 -14.42 17.74 -42.45
C LEU A 132 -14.70 18.15 -43.91
N ASP A 133 -14.51 19.43 -44.24
CA ASP A 133 -14.67 19.93 -45.62
C ASP A 133 -13.59 19.32 -46.55
N ASP A 134 -12.32 19.28 -46.12
CA ASP A 134 -11.20 18.67 -46.85
C ASP A 134 -11.34 17.14 -46.96
N ALA A 135 -11.82 16.46 -45.90
CA ALA A 135 -12.11 15.03 -45.92
C ALA A 135 -13.21 14.70 -46.94
N ALA A 136 -14.28 15.49 -47.00
CA ALA A 136 -15.33 15.34 -47.99
C ALA A 136 -14.81 15.56 -49.42
N ALA A 137 -13.98 16.59 -49.63
CA ALA A 137 -13.38 16.88 -50.93
C ALA A 137 -12.42 15.78 -51.43
N GLN A 138 -11.69 15.13 -50.50
CA GLN A 138 -10.74 14.06 -50.80
C GLN A 138 -11.32 12.64 -50.68
N GLY A 139 -12.62 12.50 -50.39
CA GLY A 139 -13.32 11.21 -50.27
C GLY A 139 -12.86 10.35 -49.08
N ARG A 140 -12.32 10.97 -48.03
CA ARG A 140 -11.81 10.32 -46.81
C ARG A 140 -12.94 9.94 -45.86
N THR A 141 -12.73 8.86 -45.13
CA THR A 141 -13.72 8.30 -44.22
C THR A 141 -13.49 8.80 -42.79
N VAL A 142 -14.50 9.42 -42.19
CA VAL A 142 -14.44 9.98 -40.83
C VAL A 142 -15.25 9.13 -39.85
N GLY A 143 -14.75 8.96 -38.63
CA GLY A 143 -15.45 8.31 -37.53
C GLY A 143 -15.51 9.20 -36.28
N PHE A 144 -16.52 9.01 -35.44
CA PHE A 144 -16.70 9.80 -34.21
C PHE A 144 -16.79 8.91 -32.97
N LEU A 145 -15.90 9.14 -32.00
CA LEU A 145 -15.83 8.39 -30.74
C LEU A 145 -16.06 9.32 -29.54
N GLY A 146 -17.08 9.06 -28.74
CA GLY A 146 -17.45 9.88 -27.57
C GLY A 146 -18.41 11.04 -27.88
N GLY A 147 -18.81 11.75 -26.84
CA GLY A 147 -20.06 12.52 -26.81
C GLY A 147 -21.22 11.66 -26.29
N SER A 148 -22.39 12.27 -26.03
CA SER A 148 -23.60 11.50 -25.71
C SER A 148 -24.27 11.01 -26.99
N PRO A 149 -25.07 9.92 -26.96
CA PRO A 149 -25.79 9.44 -28.14
C PRO A 149 -26.66 10.53 -28.80
N GLU A 150 -27.36 11.32 -27.99
CA GLU A 150 -28.22 12.41 -28.46
C GLU A 150 -27.42 13.53 -29.13
N ALA A 151 -26.22 13.82 -28.63
CA ALA A 151 -25.31 14.78 -29.25
C ALA A 151 -24.74 14.22 -30.57
N GLN A 152 -24.45 12.92 -30.67
CA GLN A 152 -24.02 12.29 -31.92
C GLN A 152 -25.13 12.31 -32.98
N GLU A 153 -26.38 11.98 -32.63
CA GLU A 153 -27.54 12.08 -33.54
C GLU A 153 -27.71 13.49 -34.11
N LEU A 154 -27.65 14.52 -33.27
CA LEU A 154 -27.75 15.92 -33.71
C LEU A 154 -26.61 16.34 -34.65
N VAL A 155 -25.38 15.86 -34.42
CA VAL A 155 -24.25 16.12 -35.32
C VAL A 155 -24.40 15.33 -36.62
N ALA A 156 -24.90 14.10 -36.59
CA ALA A 156 -25.15 13.29 -37.78
C ALA A 156 -26.14 13.98 -38.73
N THR A 157 -27.33 14.35 -38.25
CA THR A 157 -28.33 15.10 -39.06
C THR A 157 -27.77 16.40 -39.61
N ARG A 158 -26.93 17.09 -38.83
CA ARG A 158 -26.29 18.34 -39.28
C ARG A 158 -25.22 18.11 -40.35
N ILE A 159 -24.42 17.06 -40.23
CA ILE A 159 -23.42 16.68 -41.23
C ILE A 159 -24.09 16.25 -42.53
N GLU A 160 -25.18 15.48 -42.48
CA GLU A 160 -25.95 15.10 -43.66
C GLU A 160 -26.48 16.33 -44.42
N ALA A 161 -26.97 17.35 -43.69
CA ALA A 161 -27.49 18.59 -44.27
C ALA A 161 -26.39 19.55 -44.79
N GLU A 162 -25.28 19.71 -44.05
CA GLU A 162 -24.21 20.67 -44.40
C GLU A 162 -23.13 20.08 -45.32
N ARG A 163 -22.90 18.76 -45.29
CA ARG A 163 -21.79 18.04 -45.94
C ARG A 163 -22.22 16.69 -46.54
N PRO A 164 -23.18 16.66 -47.49
CA PRO A 164 -23.74 15.42 -48.03
C PRO A 164 -22.73 14.51 -48.78
N THR A 165 -21.54 15.01 -49.10
CA THR A 165 -20.44 14.21 -49.71
C THR A 165 -19.47 13.60 -48.70
N LEU A 166 -19.57 13.95 -47.41
CA LEU A 166 -18.69 13.41 -46.37
C LEU A 166 -19.06 11.96 -46.06
N ARG A 167 -18.07 11.07 -46.04
CA ARG A 167 -18.25 9.66 -45.66
C ARG A 167 -18.05 9.50 -44.16
N VAL A 168 -19.13 9.29 -43.42
CA VAL A 168 -19.05 8.92 -42.00
C VAL A 168 -19.16 7.40 -41.86
N ALA A 169 -18.10 6.76 -41.34
CA ALA A 169 -18.04 5.30 -41.17
C ALA A 169 -18.78 4.79 -39.93
N GLY A 170 -18.85 5.60 -38.87
CA GLY A 170 -19.43 5.15 -37.62
C GLY A 170 -19.46 6.21 -36.52
N TRP A 171 -20.36 5.95 -35.58
CA TRP A 171 -20.64 6.73 -34.38
C TRP A 171 -20.55 5.79 -33.19
N TRP A 172 -19.59 6.03 -32.29
CA TRP A 172 -19.36 5.21 -31.10
C TRP A 172 -19.50 6.07 -29.86
N ALA A 173 -20.46 5.74 -28.99
CA ALA A 173 -20.69 6.44 -27.71
C ALA A 173 -20.47 5.47 -26.52
N PRO A 174 -19.22 5.03 -26.26
CA PRO A 174 -18.93 4.05 -25.22
C PRO A 174 -19.20 4.63 -23.82
N SER A 175 -19.74 3.79 -22.94
CA SER A 175 -19.93 4.17 -21.54
C SER A 175 -18.59 4.27 -20.80
N ARG A 176 -18.56 5.00 -19.68
CA ARG A 176 -17.37 5.05 -18.81
C ARG A 176 -16.97 3.69 -18.26
N GLN A 177 -17.91 2.75 -18.13
CA GLN A 177 -17.64 1.40 -17.66
C GLN A 177 -17.00 0.56 -18.77
N MET A 178 -17.49 0.68 -20.00
CA MET A 178 -16.90 0.04 -21.19
C MET A 178 -15.46 0.48 -21.42
N LEU A 179 -15.16 1.78 -21.26
CA LEU A 179 -13.78 2.30 -21.35
C LEU A 179 -12.84 1.85 -20.21
N GLY A 180 -13.37 1.20 -19.17
CA GLY A 180 -12.60 0.60 -18.07
C GLY A 180 -12.43 -0.91 -18.18
N ASP A 181 -12.93 -1.54 -19.25
CA ASP A 181 -12.81 -2.97 -19.53
C ASP A 181 -11.97 -3.18 -20.80
N ALA A 182 -10.76 -3.70 -20.63
CA ALA A 182 -9.82 -3.94 -21.72
C ALA A 182 -10.39 -4.87 -22.83
N THR A 183 -11.31 -5.78 -22.48
CA THR A 183 -11.98 -6.66 -23.45
C THR A 183 -12.90 -5.84 -24.34
N ALA A 184 -13.79 -5.06 -23.73
CA ALA A 184 -14.75 -4.23 -24.45
C ALA A 184 -14.08 -3.11 -25.26
N VAL A 185 -12.94 -2.57 -24.80
CA VAL A 185 -12.12 -1.62 -25.59
C VAL A 185 -11.44 -2.32 -26.77
N THR A 186 -11.00 -3.57 -26.63
CA THR A 186 -10.43 -4.35 -27.74
C THR A 186 -11.48 -4.61 -28.83
N GLU A 187 -12.70 -4.98 -28.44
CA GLU A 187 -13.85 -5.14 -29.35
C GLU A 187 -14.18 -3.83 -30.07
N LEU A 188 -14.28 -2.71 -29.33
CA LEU A 188 -14.49 -1.37 -29.89
C LEU A 188 -13.41 -0.98 -30.91
N CYS A 189 -12.13 -1.33 -30.67
CA CYS A 189 -11.06 -1.08 -31.62
C CYS A 189 -11.18 -1.93 -32.89
N ALA A 190 -11.66 -3.18 -32.76
CA ALA A 190 -11.92 -4.06 -33.90
C ALA A 190 -13.08 -3.52 -34.76
N ASP A 191 -14.16 -3.03 -34.14
CA ASP A 191 -15.30 -2.42 -34.83
C ASP A 191 -14.90 -1.15 -35.61
N ILE A 192 -14.13 -0.26 -34.99
CA ILE A 192 -13.60 0.96 -35.65
C ILE A 192 -12.72 0.57 -36.85
N ARG A 193 -11.89 -0.47 -36.70
CA ARG A 193 -11.02 -0.98 -37.77
C ARG A 193 -11.82 -1.58 -38.92
N ALA A 194 -12.85 -2.36 -38.61
CA ALA A 194 -13.74 -2.97 -39.60
C ALA A 194 -14.53 -1.92 -40.41
N ALA A 195 -14.85 -0.78 -39.79
CA ALA A 195 -15.54 0.33 -40.44
C ALA A 195 -14.65 1.17 -41.40
N GLY A 196 -13.32 0.94 -41.43
CA GLY A 196 -12.42 1.55 -42.42
C GLY A 196 -12.24 3.07 -42.26
N VAL A 197 -12.15 3.55 -41.02
CA VAL A 197 -11.95 4.97 -40.68
C VAL A 197 -10.56 5.46 -41.11
N ASP A 198 -10.47 6.54 -41.90
CA ASP A 198 -9.19 7.25 -42.14
C ASP A 198 -8.88 8.22 -40.98
N ILE A 199 -9.88 8.99 -40.54
CA ILE A 199 -9.77 10.05 -39.53
C ILE A 199 -10.78 9.79 -38.40
N LEU A 200 -10.29 9.49 -37.19
CA LEU A 200 -11.13 9.26 -36.00
C LEU A 200 -11.13 10.50 -35.11
N VAL A 201 -12.31 11.07 -34.86
CA VAL A 201 -12.51 12.21 -33.95
C VAL A 201 -12.82 11.70 -32.54
N VAL A 202 -11.90 11.92 -31.59
CA VAL A 202 -12.02 11.41 -30.22
C VAL A 202 -12.45 12.52 -29.26
N CYS A 203 -13.63 12.35 -28.70
CA CYS A 203 -14.39 13.30 -27.89
C CYS A 203 -14.65 12.80 -26.47
N LEU A 204 -13.68 12.07 -25.89
CA LEU A 204 -13.75 11.54 -24.51
C LEU A 204 -13.43 12.59 -23.43
N GLY A 205 -12.91 13.75 -23.84
CA GLY A 205 -12.47 14.84 -22.96
C GLY A 205 -11.07 14.60 -22.38
N LYS A 206 -10.42 15.69 -21.95
CA LYS A 206 -9.09 15.67 -21.36
C LYS A 206 -9.13 15.15 -19.91
N PRO A 207 -8.17 14.33 -19.46
CA PRO A 207 -7.01 13.78 -20.20
C PRO A 207 -7.30 12.46 -20.96
N ARG A 208 -8.51 11.90 -20.81
CA ARG A 208 -8.88 10.56 -21.29
C ARG A 208 -8.73 10.35 -22.78
N GLN A 209 -9.05 11.37 -23.58
CA GLN A 209 -8.92 11.29 -25.04
C GLN A 209 -7.46 11.10 -25.47
N GLU A 210 -6.50 11.77 -24.83
CA GLU A 210 -5.08 11.62 -25.14
C GLU A 210 -4.56 10.26 -24.66
N LEU A 211 -4.95 9.85 -23.44
CA LEU A 211 -4.57 8.54 -22.88
C LEU A 211 -5.13 7.38 -23.72
N TRP A 212 -6.41 7.44 -24.10
CA TRP A 212 -7.05 6.43 -24.95
C TRP A 212 -6.45 6.39 -26.36
N ILE A 213 -6.14 7.56 -26.96
CA ILE A 213 -5.44 7.61 -28.25
C ILE A 213 -4.05 7.00 -28.14
N GLY A 214 -3.30 7.25 -27.06
CA GLY A 214 -2.00 6.61 -26.84
C GLY A 214 -2.12 5.09 -26.71
N GLU A 215 -2.96 4.62 -25.80
CA GLU A 215 -3.07 3.21 -25.42
C GLU A 215 -3.74 2.34 -26.50
N TYR A 216 -4.76 2.87 -27.19
CA TYR A 216 -5.62 2.12 -28.11
C TYR A 216 -5.67 2.65 -29.54
N GLY A 217 -5.25 3.90 -29.79
CA GLY A 217 -5.30 4.54 -31.11
C GLY A 217 -4.69 3.69 -32.24
N PRO A 218 -3.46 3.15 -32.10
CA PRO A 218 -2.86 2.25 -33.10
C PRO A 218 -3.68 0.99 -33.40
N GLN A 219 -4.53 0.54 -32.46
CA GLN A 219 -5.37 -0.64 -32.62
C GLN A 219 -6.64 -0.37 -33.45
N THR A 220 -7.02 0.90 -33.62
CA THR A 220 -8.21 1.29 -34.41
C THR A 220 -8.02 1.16 -35.92
N GLY A 221 -6.77 1.12 -36.40
CA GLY A 221 -6.45 1.21 -37.83
C GLY A 221 -6.65 2.60 -38.46
N ALA A 222 -7.16 3.59 -37.72
CA ALA A 222 -7.28 4.95 -38.20
C ALA A 222 -5.91 5.61 -38.36
N LYS A 223 -5.72 6.34 -39.46
CA LYS A 223 -4.44 7.00 -39.81
C LYS A 223 -4.23 8.31 -39.05
N VAL A 224 -5.33 8.98 -38.70
CA VAL A 224 -5.34 10.23 -37.95
C VAL A 224 -6.31 10.13 -36.77
N LEU A 225 -5.87 10.55 -35.60
CA LEU A 225 -6.58 10.46 -34.33
C LEU A 225 -6.69 11.87 -33.72
N LEU A 226 -7.86 12.51 -33.83
CA LEU A 226 -8.06 13.90 -33.42
C LEU A 226 -8.56 14.00 -31.98
N ALA A 227 -7.69 14.42 -31.06
CA ALA A 227 -7.99 14.64 -29.63
C ALA A 227 -8.70 15.99 -29.41
N PHE A 228 -9.84 16.20 -30.07
CA PHE A 228 -10.49 17.53 -30.15
C PHE A 228 -11.62 17.77 -29.14
N GLY A 229 -11.89 16.82 -28.23
CA GLY A 229 -12.67 17.06 -27.01
C GLY A 229 -14.13 17.39 -27.27
N ALA A 230 -14.59 18.56 -26.82
CA ALA A 230 -16.00 18.96 -26.90
C ALA A 230 -16.47 19.32 -28.33
N VAL A 231 -15.82 18.80 -29.37
CA VAL A 231 -16.15 19.09 -30.78
C VAL A 231 -17.55 18.60 -31.13
N VAL A 232 -17.97 17.43 -30.68
CA VAL A 232 -19.36 16.94 -30.85
C VAL A 232 -20.35 17.92 -30.20
N ASP A 233 -20.11 18.36 -28.96
CA ASP A 233 -20.98 19.35 -28.29
C ASP A 233 -21.00 20.72 -28.99
N PHE A 234 -19.90 21.13 -29.62
CA PHE A 234 -19.83 22.36 -30.42
C PHE A 234 -20.60 22.24 -31.74
N LEU A 235 -20.50 21.11 -32.44
CA LEU A 235 -21.22 20.86 -33.68
C LEU A 235 -22.73 20.71 -33.44
N ALA A 236 -23.12 20.04 -32.36
CA ALA A 236 -24.50 19.96 -31.85
C ALA A 236 -25.06 21.32 -31.39
N GLY A 237 -24.20 22.34 -31.20
CA GLY A 237 -24.60 23.68 -30.78
C GLY A 237 -24.90 23.82 -29.28
N HIS A 238 -24.60 22.80 -28.47
CA HIS A 238 -24.82 22.81 -27.02
C HIS A 238 -23.93 23.83 -26.28
N ILE A 239 -22.76 24.17 -26.84
CA ILE A 239 -21.80 25.11 -26.23
C ILE A 239 -21.77 26.44 -26.99
N ARG A 240 -22.19 27.53 -26.32
CA ARG A 240 -22.02 28.91 -26.84
C ARG A 240 -20.55 29.35 -26.79
N ARG A 241 -19.98 29.65 -27.96
CA ARG A 241 -18.66 30.29 -28.08
C ARG A 241 -18.65 31.68 -27.42
N ALA A 242 -17.49 32.10 -26.93
CA ALA A 242 -17.29 33.47 -26.45
C ALA A 242 -17.39 34.46 -27.63
N PRO A 243 -17.92 35.69 -27.42
CA PRO A 243 -17.87 36.75 -28.42
C PRO A 243 -16.43 37.01 -28.88
N ARG A 244 -16.23 37.35 -30.17
CA ARG A 244 -14.89 37.52 -30.76
C ARG A 244 -14.01 38.47 -29.95
N GLN A 245 -14.57 39.59 -29.46
CA GLN A 245 -13.86 40.57 -28.64
C GLN A 245 -13.29 39.95 -27.35
N VAL A 246 -14.09 39.12 -26.67
CA VAL A 246 -13.70 38.43 -25.42
C VAL A 246 -12.61 37.38 -25.68
N SER A 247 -12.73 36.64 -26.79
CA SER A 247 -11.72 35.67 -27.22
C SER A 247 -10.39 36.34 -27.59
N THR A 248 -10.43 37.44 -28.36
CA THR A 248 -9.21 38.21 -28.74
C THR A 248 -8.51 38.88 -27.57
N MET A 249 -9.23 39.20 -26.48
CA MET A 249 -8.64 39.68 -25.22
C MET A 249 -8.04 38.55 -24.37
N GLY A 250 -8.14 37.28 -24.80
CA GLY A 250 -7.71 36.11 -24.03
C GLY A 250 -8.63 35.76 -22.85
N LEU A 251 -9.81 36.37 -22.75
CA LEU A 251 -10.76 36.21 -21.64
C LEU A 251 -11.79 35.08 -21.88
N GLU A 252 -11.59 34.25 -22.90
CA GLU A 252 -12.44 33.10 -23.22
C GLU A 252 -12.58 32.10 -22.05
N TRP A 253 -11.52 31.92 -21.25
CA TRP A 253 -11.57 31.08 -20.05
C TRP A 253 -12.54 31.64 -19.00
N ALA A 254 -12.60 32.97 -18.84
CA ALA A 254 -13.48 33.63 -17.88
C ALA A 254 -14.94 33.58 -18.36
N TRP A 255 -15.18 33.75 -19.67
CA TRP A 255 -16.49 33.51 -20.28
C TRP A 255 -16.99 32.09 -20.02
N ARG A 256 -16.15 31.09 -20.30
CA ARG A 256 -16.51 29.68 -20.07
C ARG A 256 -16.73 29.38 -18.58
N LEU A 257 -15.90 29.93 -17.69
CA LEU A 257 -16.08 29.81 -16.24
C LEU A 257 -17.40 30.42 -15.76
N ALA A 258 -17.84 31.54 -16.34
CA ALA A 258 -19.13 32.15 -16.01
C ALA A 258 -20.33 31.32 -16.50
N MET A 259 -20.20 30.61 -17.63
CA MET A 259 -21.25 29.73 -18.17
C MET A 259 -21.30 28.36 -17.49
N GLU A 260 -20.14 27.79 -17.12
CA GLU A 260 -20.02 26.44 -16.56
C GLU A 260 -19.26 26.41 -15.20
N PRO A 261 -19.63 27.26 -14.20
CA PRO A 261 -18.79 27.48 -13.01
C PRO A 261 -18.51 26.21 -12.22
N ARG A 262 -19.52 25.35 -12.05
CA ARG A 262 -19.37 24.06 -11.34
C ARG A 262 -18.39 23.10 -12.02
N ARG A 263 -18.29 23.14 -13.35
CA ARG A 263 -17.43 22.25 -14.15
C ARG A 263 -16.01 22.78 -14.27
N LEU A 264 -15.85 24.10 -14.43
CA LEU A 264 -14.58 24.72 -14.83
C LEU A 264 -13.84 25.44 -13.70
N ALA A 265 -14.44 25.62 -12.52
CA ALA A 265 -13.78 26.27 -11.37
C ALA A 265 -12.52 25.52 -10.92
N LYS A 266 -12.55 24.18 -10.80
CA LYS A 266 -11.36 23.39 -10.42
C LYS A 266 -10.21 23.64 -11.40
N ARG A 267 -10.50 23.47 -12.69
CA ARG A 267 -9.57 23.67 -13.81
C ARG A 267 -8.92 25.06 -13.83
N TYR A 268 -9.70 26.14 -13.73
CA TYR A 268 -9.15 27.49 -13.89
C TYR A 268 -8.66 28.14 -12.58
N VAL A 269 -9.31 27.87 -11.45
CA VAL A 269 -9.01 28.54 -10.17
C VAL A 269 -8.01 27.74 -9.32
N VAL A 270 -8.01 26.40 -9.43
CA VAL A 270 -7.21 25.52 -8.57
C VAL A 270 -6.02 24.90 -9.31
N GLU A 271 -6.24 24.41 -10.52
CA GLU A 271 -5.21 23.73 -11.33
C GLU A 271 -4.46 24.74 -12.25
N GLY A 272 -5.19 25.72 -12.81
CA GLY A 272 -4.66 26.76 -13.69
C GLY A 272 -3.46 27.56 -13.17
N PRO A 273 -3.43 28.01 -11.90
CA PRO A 273 -2.28 28.73 -11.35
C PRO A 273 -0.99 27.90 -11.31
N GLU A 274 -1.11 26.60 -10.99
CA GLU A 274 0.04 25.68 -10.98
C GLU A 274 0.57 25.46 -12.41
N ALA A 275 -0.33 25.18 -13.36
CA ALA A 275 0.03 25.02 -14.77
C ALA A 275 0.67 26.29 -15.38
N TYR A 276 0.22 27.48 -14.96
CA TYR A 276 0.83 28.74 -15.38
C TYR A 276 2.24 28.93 -14.78
N LEU A 277 2.46 28.53 -13.53
CA LEU A 277 3.81 28.51 -12.94
C LEU A 277 4.72 27.49 -13.63
N LYS A 278 4.20 26.31 -14.00
CA LYS A 278 4.92 25.31 -14.83
C LYS A 278 5.33 25.92 -16.17
N LEU A 279 4.39 26.54 -16.90
CA LEU A 279 4.65 27.26 -18.16
C LEU A 279 5.72 28.36 -18.02
N ARG A 280 5.76 29.11 -16.90
CA ARG A 280 6.79 30.15 -16.71
C ARG A 280 8.17 29.61 -16.38
N ARG A 281 8.29 28.43 -15.76
CA ARG A 281 9.56 27.85 -15.29
C ARG A 281 10.16 26.82 -16.24
N HIS A 282 9.34 26.03 -16.92
CA HIS A 282 9.75 24.87 -17.72
C HIS A 282 9.43 25.08 -19.20
N SER A 283 9.79 26.25 -19.75
CA SER A 283 9.64 26.54 -21.18
C SER A 283 10.96 26.97 -21.81
N ALA A 284 11.31 26.38 -22.94
CA ALA A 284 12.56 26.57 -23.64
C ALA A 284 12.39 26.34 -25.15
N ASN A 285 13.35 26.84 -25.94
CA ASN A 285 13.50 26.43 -27.33
C ASN A 285 13.94 24.96 -27.35
N VAL A 286 13.32 24.13 -28.20
CA VAL A 286 13.85 22.79 -28.47
C VAL A 286 15.14 22.99 -29.25
N ALA A 287 16.28 22.65 -28.63
CA ALA A 287 17.52 22.53 -29.38
C ALA A 287 17.33 21.44 -30.45
N PRO A 288 17.93 21.56 -31.65
CA PRO A 288 17.99 20.45 -32.61
C PRO A 288 18.93 19.37 -32.06
N GLY A 289 18.44 18.63 -31.06
CA GLY A 289 18.99 17.36 -30.64
C GLY A 289 18.73 16.30 -31.72
N PRO A 290 19.51 15.21 -31.73
CA PRO A 290 19.30 14.15 -32.69
C PRO A 290 17.86 13.63 -32.57
N SER A 291 17.27 13.26 -33.70
CA SER A 291 16.13 12.35 -33.69
C SER A 291 16.49 11.20 -32.78
N THR A 292 15.61 10.87 -31.82
CA THR A 292 15.78 9.71 -30.95
C THR A 292 15.75 8.48 -31.84
N GLY A 293 16.94 8.05 -32.27
CA GLY A 293 17.13 6.76 -32.91
C GLY A 293 16.54 5.69 -32.00
N PRO A 294 16.08 4.56 -32.56
CA PRO A 294 15.50 3.50 -31.75
C PRO A 294 16.43 3.17 -30.60
N ALA A 295 15.88 3.14 -29.39
CA ALA A 295 16.60 2.73 -28.19
C ALA A 295 17.41 1.47 -28.52
N PRO A 296 18.67 1.35 -28.05
CA PRO A 296 19.52 0.23 -28.43
C PRO A 296 18.75 -1.06 -28.17
N ARG A 297 18.46 -1.80 -29.24
CA ARG A 297 17.75 -3.08 -29.16
C ARG A 297 18.39 -3.87 -28.02
N PRO A 298 17.66 -4.28 -26.97
CA PRO A 298 18.23 -5.21 -26.02
C PRO A 298 18.74 -6.39 -26.83
N ALA A 299 20.01 -6.74 -26.62
CA ALA A 299 20.61 -7.89 -27.29
C ALA A 299 19.66 -9.07 -27.10
N SER A 300 19.29 -9.73 -28.19
CA SER A 300 18.28 -10.78 -28.20
C SER A 300 18.54 -11.78 -27.08
N GLY A 301 17.72 -11.71 -26.03
CA GLY A 301 17.87 -12.54 -24.84
C GLY A 301 17.88 -14.02 -25.23
N PRO A 302 18.63 -14.86 -24.49
CA PRO A 302 18.93 -16.20 -24.95
C PRO A 302 17.65 -17.00 -25.21
N THR A 303 17.64 -17.67 -26.35
CA THR A 303 16.66 -18.69 -26.74
C THR A 303 16.16 -19.49 -25.54
N ARG A 304 14.83 -19.47 -25.35
CA ARG A 304 14.02 -20.31 -24.45
C ARG A 304 14.78 -21.57 -23.97
N ARG A 305 15.45 -21.48 -22.81
CA ARG A 305 16.09 -22.65 -22.19
C ARG A 305 15.00 -23.58 -21.66
N ALA A 306 14.92 -24.78 -22.24
CA ALA A 306 14.17 -25.86 -21.63
C ALA A 306 14.82 -26.23 -20.29
N GLY A 307 14.04 -26.35 -19.21
CA GLY A 307 14.60 -26.71 -17.90
C GLY A 307 13.62 -26.74 -16.73
N THR A 308 12.66 -25.81 -16.66
CA THR A 308 11.65 -25.80 -15.58
C THR A 308 10.40 -26.55 -15.99
N THR A 309 10.03 -27.59 -15.23
CA THR A 309 8.69 -28.18 -15.25
C THR A 309 7.66 -27.08 -14.98
N ALA A 310 6.63 -27.00 -15.83
CA ALA A 310 5.65 -25.92 -15.76
C ALA A 310 4.88 -26.01 -14.43
N GLY A 311 5.14 -25.06 -13.53
CA GLY A 311 4.60 -25.05 -12.18
C GLY A 311 5.63 -25.12 -11.06
N ASP A 312 6.93 -25.31 -11.30
CA ASP A 312 7.93 -25.37 -10.21
C ASP A 312 8.81 -24.11 -10.14
N PHE A 313 9.24 -23.76 -8.92
CA PHE A 313 10.13 -22.61 -8.69
C PHE A 313 11.57 -22.92 -9.10
N THR A 314 12.26 -21.91 -9.61
CA THR A 314 13.68 -22.00 -10.00
C THR A 314 14.57 -22.01 -8.74
N PRO A 315 15.53 -22.95 -8.63
CA PRO A 315 16.52 -22.95 -7.55
C PRO A 315 17.31 -21.63 -7.42
N THR A 316 17.73 -21.28 -6.22
CA THR A 316 18.38 -19.98 -5.94
C THR A 316 19.79 -19.83 -6.53
N ASP A 317 20.48 -20.93 -6.77
CA ASP A 317 21.80 -21.02 -7.42
C ASP A 317 21.73 -20.80 -8.94
N GLN A 318 20.60 -21.08 -9.57
CA GLN A 318 20.35 -20.84 -11.00
C GLN A 318 19.90 -19.40 -11.26
N HIS A 319 20.15 -18.86 -12.44
CA HIS A 319 19.61 -17.55 -12.84
C HIS A 319 18.11 -17.66 -13.19
N ALA A 320 17.32 -16.64 -12.86
CA ALA A 320 15.89 -16.57 -13.14
C ALA A 320 15.46 -15.17 -13.63
N ASP A 321 14.36 -15.08 -14.38
CA ASP A 321 13.80 -13.81 -14.86
C ASP A 321 13.38 -12.91 -13.67
N VAL A 322 12.83 -13.52 -12.63
CA VAL A 322 12.33 -12.84 -11.42
C VAL A 322 12.79 -13.56 -10.16
N ALA A 323 13.33 -12.81 -9.21
CA ALA A 323 13.51 -13.25 -7.83
C ALA A 323 12.44 -12.62 -6.93
N ALA A 324 11.46 -13.42 -6.50
CA ALA A 324 10.45 -12.98 -5.54
C ALA A 324 11.04 -12.95 -4.13
N LEU A 325 10.93 -11.80 -3.47
CA LEU A 325 11.46 -11.54 -2.12
C LEU A 325 10.29 -11.29 -1.18
N VAL A 326 10.12 -12.18 -0.20
CA VAL A 326 9.00 -12.12 0.77
C VAL A 326 9.58 -11.95 2.17
N VAL A 327 9.03 -10.99 2.93
CA VAL A 327 9.33 -10.82 4.35
C VAL A 327 8.09 -11.21 5.16
N THR A 328 8.25 -12.09 6.16
CA THR A 328 7.14 -12.58 6.99
C THR A 328 7.36 -12.27 8.47
N TYR A 329 6.26 -12.06 9.22
CA TYR A 329 6.27 -11.94 10.67
C TYR A 329 4.97 -12.54 11.25
N ASN A 330 5.01 -13.81 11.64
CA ASN A 330 3.87 -14.61 12.10
C ASN A 330 2.72 -14.73 11.06
N ASN A 331 3.05 -14.75 9.76
CA ASN A 331 2.09 -14.80 8.64
C ASN A 331 1.96 -16.18 7.99
N GLY A 332 2.25 -17.28 8.71
CA GLY A 332 2.22 -18.65 8.17
C GLY A 332 0.91 -19.01 7.43
N ALA A 333 -0.24 -18.55 7.92
CA ALA A 333 -1.54 -18.77 7.27
C ALA A 333 -1.73 -18.00 5.94
N ASP A 334 -1.10 -16.84 5.80
CA ASP A 334 -1.27 -15.97 4.63
C ASP A 334 -0.27 -16.31 3.52
N VAL A 335 0.99 -16.56 3.88
CA VAL A 335 2.11 -16.73 2.93
C VAL A 335 1.94 -17.95 2.03
N CYS A 336 1.34 -19.02 2.52
CA CYS A 336 1.20 -20.26 1.76
C CYS A 336 0.26 -20.07 0.54
N GLY A 337 -0.80 -19.26 0.65
CA GLY A 337 -1.63 -18.88 -0.51
C GLY A 337 -1.00 -17.81 -1.44
N LEU A 338 -0.05 -17.01 -0.95
CA LEU A 338 0.77 -16.16 -1.83
C LEU A 338 1.59 -17.06 -2.76
N LEU A 339 2.27 -18.05 -2.20
CA LEU A 339 3.10 -19.01 -2.92
C LEU A 339 2.29 -19.79 -3.95
N GLU A 340 1.07 -20.24 -3.63
CA GLU A 340 0.15 -20.84 -4.61
C GLU A 340 -0.12 -19.91 -5.81
N SER A 341 -0.47 -18.64 -5.55
CA SER A 341 -0.75 -17.67 -6.62
C SER A 341 0.48 -17.31 -7.46
N LEU A 342 1.67 -17.31 -6.83
CA LEU A 342 2.96 -17.07 -7.49
C LEU A 342 3.40 -18.29 -8.31
N ARG A 343 3.12 -19.51 -7.85
CA ARG A 343 3.39 -20.78 -8.55
C ARG A 343 2.70 -20.82 -9.92
N LEU A 344 1.52 -20.22 -10.05
CA LEU A 344 0.80 -20.08 -11.33
C LEU A 344 1.51 -19.16 -12.34
N GLN A 345 2.31 -18.18 -11.87
CA GLN A 345 3.03 -17.22 -12.71
C GLN A 345 4.27 -17.83 -13.38
N THR A 346 4.75 -18.99 -12.89
CA THR A 346 5.92 -19.72 -13.45
C THR A 346 5.67 -20.32 -14.84
N ARG A 347 4.42 -20.35 -15.29
CA ARG A 347 4.03 -20.87 -16.62
C ARG A 347 4.58 -20.04 -17.78
N GLU A 348 4.83 -18.75 -17.54
CA GLU A 348 5.21 -17.78 -18.58
C GLU A 348 6.67 -17.28 -18.44
N GLN A 349 7.32 -17.55 -17.30
CA GLN A 349 8.67 -17.07 -16.97
C GLN A 349 9.31 -17.87 -15.83
N SER A 350 10.63 -17.83 -15.70
CA SER A 350 11.31 -18.45 -14.56
C SER A 350 11.25 -17.55 -13.32
N ILE A 351 10.83 -18.12 -12.18
CA ILE A 351 10.70 -17.41 -10.90
C ILE A 351 11.35 -18.23 -9.80
N LYS A 352 12.27 -17.63 -9.06
CA LYS A 352 12.78 -18.15 -7.77
C LYS A 352 12.12 -17.40 -6.62
N VAL A 353 12.03 -18.03 -5.45
CA VAL A 353 11.40 -17.44 -4.26
C VAL A 353 12.33 -17.51 -3.06
N VAL A 354 12.54 -16.37 -2.41
CA VAL A 354 13.30 -16.25 -1.16
C VAL A 354 12.41 -15.65 -0.10
N VAL A 355 12.33 -16.31 1.06
CA VAL A 355 11.47 -15.90 2.17
C VAL A 355 12.33 -15.65 3.41
N ALA A 356 12.43 -14.38 3.81
CA ALA A 356 13.08 -13.97 5.05
C ALA A 356 12.03 -13.94 6.16
N ASP A 357 12.13 -14.87 7.11
CA ASP A 357 11.19 -14.96 8.22
C ASP A 357 11.73 -14.23 9.46
N ASN A 358 11.09 -13.11 9.78
CA ASN A 358 11.31 -12.34 11.01
C ASN A 358 10.49 -12.90 12.19
N SER A 359 9.77 -14.02 12.06
CA SER A 359 8.99 -14.62 13.16
C SER A 359 9.88 -15.11 14.32
N PRO A 360 9.46 -14.96 15.59
CA PRO A 360 10.15 -15.58 16.73
C PRO A 360 9.94 -17.10 16.80
N ASN A 361 8.82 -17.59 16.26
CA ASN A 361 8.42 -19.00 16.29
C ASN A 361 8.65 -19.65 14.91
N PRO A 362 9.03 -20.94 14.84
CA PRO A 362 9.30 -21.63 13.57
C PRO A 362 8.04 -21.98 12.76
N GLU A 363 6.84 -21.70 13.24
CA GLU A 363 5.56 -22.08 12.62
C GLU A 363 5.45 -21.63 11.15
N THR A 364 5.87 -20.40 10.85
CA THR A 364 5.86 -19.90 9.46
C THR A 364 6.84 -20.69 8.59
N LEU A 365 8.05 -20.96 9.06
CA LEU A 365 9.03 -21.80 8.35
C LEU A 365 8.52 -23.23 8.13
N SER A 366 7.74 -23.78 9.07
CA SER A 366 7.13 -25.10 8.90
C SER A 366 6.10 -25.13 7.76
N CYS A 367 5.21 -24.13 7.60
CA CYS A 367 4.32 -24.07 6.42
C CYS A 367 5.12 -23.96 5.12
N LEU A 368 6.25 -23.26 5.13
CA LEU A 368 7.10 -23.07 3.95
C LEU A 368 7.85 -24.35 3.52
N GLN A 369 8.01 -25.35 4.39
CA GLN A 369 8.60 -26.66 4.03
C GLN A 369 7.70 -27.46 3.06
N GLU A 370 6.41 -27.18 3.01
CA GLU A 370 5.47 -27.83 2.07
C GLU A 370 5.62 -27.33 0.62
N PHE A 371 6.42 -26.27 0.39
CA PHE A 371 6.62 -25.63 -0.92
C PHE A 371 8.02 -25.91 -1.48
N PRO A 372 8.23 -27.01 -2.23
CA PRO A 372 9.52 -27.34 -2.82
C PRO A 372 9.99 -26.22 -3.78
N GLY A 373 11.28 -25.87 -3.68
CA GLY A 373 11.90 -24.80 -4.46
C GLY A 373 11.83 -23.40 -3.81
N VAL A 374 11.18 -23.24 -2.66
CA VAL A 374 11.19 -21.99 -1.88
C VAL A 374 12.38 -21.96 -0.92
N ALA A 375 13.21 -20.91 -1.00
CA ALA A 375 14.33 -20.70 -0.10
C ALA A 375 13.91 -19.86 1.13
N ALA A 376 13.30 -20.52 2.11
CA ALA A 376 12.91 -19.92 3.39
C ALA A 376 14.02 -20.01 4.45
N PHE A 377 14.18 -18.97 5.27
CA PHE A 377 15.14 -18.98 6.40
C PHE A 377 14.74 -18.03 7.54
N PRO A 378 15.08 -18.35 8.80
CA PRO A 378 14.94 -17.41 9.91
C PRO A 378 16.00 -16.32 9.81
N THR A 379 15.62 -15.06 10.03
CA THR A 379 16.55 -13.93 10.08
C THR A 379 17.27 -13.78 11.43
N GLY A 380 16.80 -14.48 12.47
CA GLY A 380 17.39 -14.44 13.82
C GLY A 380 16.93 -13.24 14.66
N GLY A 381 15.97 -12.44 14.17
CA GLY A 381 15.41 -11.29 14.86
C GLY A 381 14.23 -10.71 14.10
N ASN A 382 13.47 -9.82 14.73
CA ASN A 382 12.62 -8.93 13.96
C ASN A 382 13.48 -7.80 13.40
N LEU A 383 13.99 -7.96 12.18
CA LEU A 383 14.83 -6.96 11.50
C LEU A 383 14.04 -5.78 10.92
N GLY A 384 12.71 -5.78 11.05
CA GLY A 384 11.84 -4.88 10.30
C GLY A 384 11.75 -5.25 8.82
N TYR A 385 11.04 -4.43 8.05
CA TYR A 385 10.77 -4.71 6.63
C TYR A 385 12.02 -4.50 5.77
N ALA A 386 12.71 -3.37 5.91
CA ALA A 386 13.94 -3.06 5.19
C ALA A 386 15.05 -4.11 5.42
N GLY A 387 15.30 -4.49 6.68
CA GLY A 387 16.29 -5.52 7.02
C GLY A 387 15.90 -6.91 6.52
N GLY A 388 14.61 -7.25 6.54
CA GLY A 388 14.09 -8.47 5.93
C GLY A 388 14.32 -8.53 4.41
N ILE A 389 14.06 -7.43 3.69
CA ILE A 389 14.31 -7.34 2.25
C ILE A 389 15.81 -7.46 1.95
N ASN A 390 16.67 -6.75 2.69
CA ASN A 390 18.12 -6.86 2.52
C ASN A 390 18.63 -8.29 2.74
N ALA A 391 18.14 -8.98 3.77
CA ALA A 391 18.45 -10.38 4.04
C ALA A 391 17.99 -11.32 2.90
N ALA A 392 16.80 -11.09 2.34
CA ALA A 392 16.29 -11.86 1.19
C ALA A 392 17.10 -11.59 -0.09
N CYS A 393 17.39 -10.31 -0.40
CA CYS A 393 18.25 -9.89 -1.51
C CYS A 393 19.61 -10.61 -1.48
N ALA A 394 20.25 -10.68 -0.31
CA ALA A 394 21.54 -11.32 -0.12
C ALA A 394 21.55 -12.83 -0.48
N LYS A 395 20.38 -13.50 -0.44
CA LYS A 395 20.24 -14.94 -0.76
C LYS A 395 19.53 -15.22 -2.09
N ALA A 396 19.08 -14.17 -2.80
CA ALA A 396 18.40 -14.31 -4.09
C ALA A 396 19.31 -14.75 -5.25
N GLY A 397 20.62 -14.50 -5.14
CA GLY A 397 21.57 -14.78 -6.22
C GLY A 397 21.28 -13.94 -7.47
N SER A 398 21.48 -14.53 -8.65
CA SER A 398 21.27 -13.85 -9.93
C SER A 398 19.82 -13.89 -10.38
N ALA A 399 19.27 -12.73 -10.80
CA ALA A 399 18.01 -12.59 -11.52
C ALA A 399 17.99 -11.29 -12.33
N ASP A 400 17.14 -11.19 -13.35
CA ASP A 400 16.97 -9.95 -14.14
C ASP A 400 16.25 -8.86 -13.34
N SER A 401 15.30 -9.26 -12.49
CA SER A 401 14.49 -8.37 -11.65
C SER A 401 14.19 -8.97 -10.27
N TYR A 402 13.98 -8.11 -9.27
CA TYR A 402 13.58 -8.46 -7.91
C TYR A 402 12.13 -8.04 -7.69
N LEU A 403 11.26 -8.97 -7.28
CA LEU A 403 9.85 -8.71 -6.99
C LEU A 403 9.62 -8.77 -5.48
N VAL A 404 9.62 -7.62 -4.81
CA VAL A 404 9.29 -7.53 -3.38
C VAL A 404 7.79 -7.75 -3.20
N LEU A 405 7.38 -8.63 -2.28
CA LEU A 405 5.98 -8.98 -2.02
C LEU A 405 5.69 -9.10 -0.51
N ASN A 406 4.57 -8.53 -0.08
CA ASN A 406 3.96 -8.83 1.21
C ASN A 406 3.36 -10.24 1.24
N PRO A 407 3.37 -10.94 2.40
CA PRO A 407 2.90 -12.33 2.53
C PRO A 407 1.38 -12.48 2.40
N ASP A 408 0.61 -11.40 2.57
CA ASP A 408 -0.86 -11.34 2.49
C ASP A 408 -1.40 -10.88 1.13
N LEU A 409 -0.58 -11.03 0.08
CA LEU A 409 -0.99 -10.81 -1.31
C LEU A 409 -1.47 -12.09 -2.00
N ARG A 410 -2.31 -11.93 -3.01
CA ARG A 410 -2.69 -12.96 -4.00
C ARG A 410 -2.59 -12.37 -5.41
N LEU A 411 -1.76 -12.95 -6.26
CA LEU A 411 -1.50 -12.43 -7.61
C LEU A 411 -2.59 -12.89 -8.59
N CYS A 412 -3.13 -11.97 -9.40
CA CYS A 412 -3.98 -12.34 -10.52
C CYS A 412 -3.15 -13.04 -11.63
N PRO A 413 -3.75 -13.92 -12.46
CA PRO A 413 -3.05 -14.55 -13.58
C PRO A 413 -2.39 -13.53 -14.51
N GLY A 414 -1.13 -13.76 -14.88
CA GLY A 414 -0.37 -12.89 -15.78
C GLY A 414 0.20 -11.60 -15.15
N ALA A 415 -0.07 -11.33 -13.87
CA ALA A 415 0.35 -10.07 -13.23
C ALA A 415 1.87 -9.83 -13.27
N VAL A 416 2.69 -10.86 -13.07
CA VAL A 416 4.17 -10.73 -13.13
C VAL A 416 4.65 -10.46 -14.56
N MET A 417 4.00 -11.08 -15.55
CA MET A 417 4.29 -10.87 -16.97
C MET A 417 3.91 -9.45 -17.41
N ALA A 418 2.79 -8.91 -16.91
CA ALA A 418 2.40 -7.52 -17.14
C ALA A 418 3.43 -6.51 -16.57
N LEU A 419 3.87 -6.69 -15.31
CA LEU A 419 4.91 -5.84 -14.70
C LEU A 419 6.21 -5.82 -15.53
N ARG A 420 6.65 -6.99 -16.02
CA ARG A 420 7.86 -7.11 -16.85
C ARG A 420 7.71 -6.47 -18.22
N LYS A 421 6.62 -6.74 -18.94
CA LYS A 421 6.36 -6.10 -20.25
C LYS A 421 6.30 -4.58 -20.12
N SER A 422 5.71 -4.07 -19.04
CA SER A 422 5.67 -2.64 -18.74
C SER A 422 7.09 -2.09 -18.45
N MET A 423 7.90 -2.82 -17.67
CA MET A 423 9.31 -2.46 -17.40
C MET A 423 10.16 -2.41 -18.69
N GLU A 424 10.02 -3.42 -19.56
CA GLU A 424 10.74 -3.53 -20.83
C GLU A 424 10.30 -2.45 -21.84
N GLY A 425 8.99 -2.20 -21.94
CA GLY A 425 8.41 -1.23 -22.88
C GLY A 425 8.64 0.24 -22.49
N THR A 426 8.70 0.55 -21.19
CA THR A 426 8.91 1.92 -20.68
C THR A 426 10.37 2.23 -20.34
N GLY A 427 11.20 1.20 -20.13
CA GLY A 427 12.55 1.36 -19.59
C GLY A 427 12.60 1.75 -18.10
N ALA A 428 11.47 1.67 -17.38
CA ALA A 428 11.37 2.02 -15.97
C ALA A 428 12.35 1.23 -15.08
N GLY A 429 12.75 1.83 -13.96
CA GLY A 429 13.60 1.16 -12.96
C GLY A 429 12.79 0.33 -11.96
N VAL A 430 11.57 0.77 -11.67
CA VAL A 430 10.61 0.06 -10.81
C VAL A 430 9.23 0.10 -11.45
N VAL A 431 8.50 -1.02 -11.41
CA VAL A 431 7.09 -1.11 -11.81
C VAL A 431 6.25 -1.62 -10.65
N VAL A 432 5.07 -1.01 -10.43
CA VAL A 432 4.19 -1.27 -9.30
C VAL A 432 2.76 -1.64 -9.77
N PRO A 433 2.12 -2.65 -9.15
CA PRO A 433 0.82 -3.18 -9.60
C PRO A 433 -0.39 -2.39 -9.09
N LEU A 434 -1.55 -2.66 -9.69
CA LEU A 434 -2.86 -2.37 -9.11
C LEU A 434 -3.14 -3.31 -7.93
N LEU A 435 -3.29 -2.74 -6.74
CA LEU A 435 -3.73 -3.46 -5.56
C LEU A 435 -5.24 -3.33 -5.38
N ARG A 436 -5.89 -4.42 -5.00
CA ARG A 436 -7.32 -4.49 -4.65
C ARG A 436 -7.50 -5.05 -3.24
N ASP A 437 -8.56 -4.61 -2.57
CA ASP A 437 -9.02 -5.24 -1.33
C ASP A 437 -9.80 -6.54 -1.64
N ASP A 438 -10.07 -7.37 -0.62
CA ASP A 438 -10.81 -8.64 -0.76
C ASP A 438 -12.22 -8.47 -1.35
N ASP A 439 -12.81 -7.27 -1.29
CA ASP A 439 -14.10 -6.92 -1.89
C ASP A 439 -13.99 -6.49 -3.37
N GLY A 440 -12.78 -6.53 -3.95
CA GLY A 440 -12.46 -6.13 -5.31
C GLY A 440 -12.29 -4.62 -5.52
N SER A 441 -12.54 -3.80 -4.49
CA SER A 441 -12.33 -2.34 -4.57
C SER A 441 -10.84 -1.99 -4.65
N VAL A 442 -10.53 -0.81 -5.17
CA VAL A 442 -9.14 -0.37 -5.36
C VAL A 442 -8.52 -0.01 -4.02
N TYR A 443 -7.47 -0.74 -3.64
CA TYR A 443 -6.63 -0.35 -2.51
C TYR A 443 -5.77 0.85 -2.92
N PRO A 444 -5.85 2.00 -2.22
CA PRO A 444 -5.09 3.18 -2.63
C PRO A 444 -3.60 3.00 -2.30
N SER A 445 -2.85 2.40 -3.22
CA SER A 445 -1.41 2.14 -3.13
C SER A 445 -0.54 3.33 -3.56
N LEU A 446 -1.00 4.13 -4.53
CA LEU A 446 -0.22 5.20 -5.14
C LEU A 446 -0.08 6.42 -4.22
N ARG A 447 1.10 7.02 -4.25
CA ARG A 447 1.52 8.09 -3.34
C ARG A 447 2.29 9.17 -4.07
N ARG A 448 2.31 10.35 -3.44
CA ARG A 448 3.08 11.52 -3.83
C ARG A 448 4.16 11.80 -2.81
N GLU A 449 5.23 12.45 -3.23
CA GLU A 449 6.36 12.77 -2.36
C GLU A 449 5.93 13.56 -1.11
N PRO A 450 6.42 13.24 0.09
CA PRO A 450 6.15 14.03 1.28
C PRO A 450 6.51 15.51 1.11
N SER A 451 5.57 16.42 1.43
CA SER A 451 5.81 17.86 1.35
C SER A 451 5.09 18.63 2.44
N ILE A 452 5.55 19.84 2.76
CA ILE A 452 4.92 20.70 3.78
C ILE A 452 3.44 20.96 3.43
N SER A 453 3.12 21.26 2.17
CA SER A 453 1.74 21.53 1.75
C SER A 453 0.85 20.30 1.80
N ARG A 454 1.38 19.12 1.44
CA ARG A 454 0.66 17.85 1.51
C ARG A 454 0.43 17.43 2.96
N ALA A 455 1.45 17.50 3.81
CA ALA A 455 1.33 17.23 5.24
C ALA A 455 0.36 18.17 5.97
N LEU A 456 0.32 19.46 5.62
CA LEU A 456 -0.68 20.41 6.15
C LEU A 456 -2.09 20.10 5.62
N GLY A 457 -2.24 19.77 4.34
CA GLY A 457 -3.51 19.35 3.77
C GLY A 457 -4.05 18.08 4.44
N ASP A 458 -3.19 17.09 4.68
CA ASP A 458 -3.50 15.86 5.42
C ASP A 458 -3.80 16.12 6.90
N ALA A 459 -3.18 17.13 7.51
CA ALA A 459 -3.48 17.56 8.87
C ALA A 459 -4.88 18.19 8.99
N LEU A 460 -5.22 19.10 8.07
CA LEU A 460 -6.41 19.95 8.15
C LEU A 460 -7.68 19.31 7.54
N LEU A 461 -7.55 18.60 6.42
CA LEU A 461 -8.69 18.05 5.66
C LEU A 461 -8.87 16.54 5.90
N GLY A 462 -7.78 15.82 6.18
CA GLY A 462 -7.77 14.37 6.36
C GLY A 462 -8.39 13.62 5.17
N SER A 463 -8.95 12.44 5.44
CA SER A 463 -9.63 11.61 4.43
C SER A 463 -11.02 12.10 4.01
N ARG A 464 -11.53 13.21 4.58
CA ARG A 464 -12.89 13.71 4.30
C ARG A 464 -13.03 14.34 2.92
N PHE A 465 -11.92 14.77 2.31
CA PHE A 465 -11.88 15.39 0.99
C PHE A 465 -10.88 14.65 0.10
N GLN A 466 -11.29 13.48 -0.42
CA GLN A 466 -10.44 12.67 -1.31
C GLN A 466 -10.13 13.39 -2.64
N GLY A 467 -11.08 14.13 -3.21
CA GLY A 467 -10.92 14.88 -4.46
C GLY A 467 -10.15 16.21 -4.36
N ARG A 468 -9.33 16.41 -3.31
CA ARG A 468 -8.52 17.62 -3.14
C ARG A 468 -7.28 17.62 -4.06
N PRO A 469 -6.69 18.78 -4.38
CA PRO A 469 -5.51 18.88 -5.25
C PRO A 469 -4.31 18.06 -4.75
N GLY A 470 -3.52 17.50 -5.67
CA GLY A 470 -2.35 16.66 -5.37
C GLY A 470 -1.22 17.36 -4.61
N TRP A 471 -1.23 18.70 -4.52
CA TRP A 471 -0.32 19.48 -3.67
C TRP A 471 -0.80 19.58 -2.19
N LEU A 472 -1.99 19.06 -1.86
CA LEU A 472 -2.59 18.99 -0.50
C LEU A 472 -2.78 17.56 0.02
N THR A 473 -2.26 16.52 -0.66
CA THR A 473 -2.42 15.12 -0.24
C THR A 473 -1.22 14.27 -0.67
N GLU A 474 -0.66 13.48 0.26
CA GLU A 474 0.35 12.46 -0.08
C GLU A 474 -0.30 11.21 -0.71
N MET A 475 -1.57 10.94 -0.44
CA MET A 475 -2.31 9.81 -1.02
C MET A 475 -2.98 10.19 -2.34
N ASP A 476 -2.93 9.31 -3.35
CA ASP A 476 -3.79 9.44 -4.52
C ASP A 476 -5.09 8.62 -4.37
N PHE A 477 -6.21 9.28 -4.64
CA PHE A 477 -7.57 8.73 -4.59
C PHE A 477 -8.30 8.89 -5.93
N ASP A 478 -7.64 9.45 -6.95
CA ASP A 478 -8.29 9.64 -8.25
C ASP A 478 -8.39 8.30 -8.98
N ALA A 479 -9.61 7.86 -9.24
CA ALA A 479 -9.89 6.61 -9.93
C ALA A 479 -9.25 6.55 -11.33
N GLU A 480 -9.01 7.70 -11.97
CA GLU A 480 -8.34 7.77 -13.26
C GLU A 480 -6.87 7.36 -13.18
N SER A 481 -6.16 7.70 -12.08
CA SER A 481 -4.78 7.25 -11.83
C SER A 481 -4.68 5.72 -11.77
N TYR A 482 -5.70 5.05 -11.22
CA TYR A 482 -5.72 3.58 -11.13
C TYR A 482 -6.24 2.88 -12.38
N ALA A 483 -6.67 3.64 -13.40
CA ALA A 483 -7.20 3.11 -14.66
C ALA A 483 -6.16 3.05 -15.78
N HIS A 484 -5.13 3.91 -15.76
CA HIS A 484 -4.15 4.03 -16.85
C HIS A 484 -2.70 3.88 -16.37
N PRO A 485 -1.82 3.24 -17.17
CA PRO A 485 -0.39 3.15 -16.87
C PRO A 485 0.27 4.54 -16.92
N HIS A 486 1.06 4.88 -15.90
CA HIS A 486 1.73 6.19 -15.82
C HIS A 486 2.90 6.22 -14.83
N LYS A 487 3.72 7.28 -14.91
CA LYS A 487 4.76 7.58 -13.91
C LYS A 487 4.13 7.99 -12.57
N VAL A 488 4.67 7.49 -11.48
CA VAL A 488 4.27 7.83 -10.11
C VAL A 488 5.48 8.26 -9.29
N ASP A 489 5.28 9.05 -8.22
CA ASP A 489 6.39 9.32 -7.30
C ASP A 489 6.77 7.99 -6.62
N TRP A 490 5.85 7.40 -5.86
CA TRP A 490 6.05 6.12 -5.20
C TRP A 490 4.73 5.39 -4.94
N ALA A 491 4.80 4.12 -4.54
CA ALA A 491 3.66 3.34 -4.08
C ALA A 491 4.02 2.58 -2.79
N THR A 492 3.01 2.17 -2.03
CA THR A 492 3.18 1.35 -0.81
C THR A 492 4.04 0.11 -1.07
N GLY A 493 4.96 -0.22 -0.16
CA GLY A 493 5.94 -1.29 -0.34
C GLY A 493 5.41 -2.72 -0.54
N ALA A 494 4.09 -2.94 -0.49
CA ALA A 494 3.47 -4.25 -0.57
C ALA A 494 3.83 -5.07 -1.82
N ALA A 495 4.00 -4.44 -2.98
CA ALA A 495 4.43 -5.11 -4.20
C ALA A 495 5.24 -4.17 -5.11
N LEU A 496 6.49 -4.52 -5.40
CA LEU A 496 7.40 -3.71 -6.24
C LEU A 496 8.27 -4.63 -7.13
N LEU A 497 8.20 -4.47 -8.46
CA LEU A 497 9.16 -5.10 -9.38
C LEU A 497 10.30 -4.13 -9.65
N ILE A 498 11.53 -4.49 -9.27
CA ILE A 498 12.72 -3.63 -9.31
C ILE A 498 13.74 -4.25 -10.28
N ARG A 499 14.23 -3.47 -11.25
CA ARG A 499 15.23 -3.94 -12.21
C ARG A 499 16.58 -4.19 -11.52
N SER A 500 17.26 -5.30 -11.82
CA SER A 500 18.42 -5.73 -11.02
C SER A 500 19.64 -4.81 -11.12
N ASP A 501 19.83 -4.10 -12.24
CA ASP A 501 20.85 -3.07 -12.43
C ASP A 501 20.56 -1.81 -11.59
N ILE A 502 19.29 -1.41 -11.49
CA ILE A 502 18.84 -0.30 -10.65
C ILE A 502 18.98 -0.66 -9.17
N ALA A 503 18.59 -1.87 -8.76
CA ALA A 503 18.78 -2.35 -7.40
C ALA A 503 20.25 -2.30 -6.96
N LYS A 504 21.17 -2.71 -7.84
CA LYS A 504 22.63 -2.64 -7.59
C LYS A 504 23.15 -1.21 -7.48
N GLN A 505 22.61 -0.26 -8.24
CA GLN A 505 23.00 1.15 -8.19
C GLN A 505 22.44 1.89 -6.98
N VAL A 506 21.19 1.61 -6.60
CA VAL A 506 20.54 2.20 -5.40
C VAL A 506 21.15 1.65 -4.10
N GLY A 507 21.59 0.40 -4.12
CA GLY A 507 22.11 -0.31 -2.94
C GLY A 507 20.99 -0.82 -2.04
N GLY A 508 21.34 -1.13 -0.79
CA GLY A 508 20.41 -1.68 0.20
C GLY A 508 19.25 -0.75 0.57
N TRP A 509 18.21 -1.35 1.15
CA TRP A 509 17.14 -0.64 1.84
C TRP A 509 17.69 -0.04 3.14
N ASP A 510 17.20 1.15 3.53
CA ASP A 510 17.70 1.86 4.71
C ASP A 510 17.07 1.28 5.98
N GLU A 511 17.85 0.47 6.70
CA GLU A 511 17.41 -0.24 7.91
C GLU A 511 17.11 0.67 9.12
N SER A 512 17.39 1.99 9.03
CA SER A 512 16.89 2.95 10.03
C SER A 512 15.37 3.11 9.99
N TYR A 513 14.72 2.68 8.91
CA TYR A 513 13.27 2.50 8.80
C TYR A 513 12.91 1.04 9.11
N PHE A 514 12.58 0.78 10.38
CA PHE A 514 12.08 -0.53 10.81
C PHE A 514 10.78 -0.94 10.10
N LEU A 515 9.84 0.01 9.97
CA LEU A 515 8.60 -0.14 9.21
C LEU A 515 8.02 1.25 8.85
N TYR A 516 7.42 1.36 7.67
CA TYR A 516 6.95 2.57 7.01
C TYR A 516 8.03 3.62 6.66
N SER A 517 8.00 4.07 5.41
CA SER A 517 8.89 5.06 4.77
C SER A 517 10.20 4.49 4.22
N GLU A 518 10.50 3.21 4.42
CA GLU A 518 11.55 2.49 3.71
C GLU A 518 11.31 2.48 2.19
N GLU A 519 10.05 2.37 1.75
CA GLU A 519 9.70 2.43 0.32
C GLU A 519 9.78 3.86 -0.22
N THR A 520 9.43 4.85 0.61
CA THR A 520 9.56 6.27 0.26
C THR A 520 11.02 6.66 0.08
N ASP A 521 11.91 6.17 0.96
CA ASP A 521 13.36 6.33 0.86
C ASP A 521 13.94 5.66 -0.38
N TYR A 522 13.63 4.36 -0.57
CA TYR A 522 14.17 3.57 -1.66
C TYR A 522 13.76 4.13 -3.02
N LEU A 523 12.46 4.45 -3.19
CA LEU A 523 11.94 4.99 -4.44
C LEU A 523 12.39 6.44 -4.68
N HIS A 524 12.69 7.23 -3.63
CA HIS A 524 13.38 8.51 -3.81
C HIS A 524 14.76 8.31 -4.43
N ARG A 525 15.59 7.40 -3.89
CA ARG A 525 16.92 7.09 -4.44
C ARG A 525 16.86 6.55 -5.87
N VAL A 526 15.85 5.74 -6.23
CA VAL A 526 15.58 5.34 -7.62
C VAL A 526 15.41 6.56 -8.53
N ARG A 527 14.59 7.55 -8.12
CA ARG A 527 14.36 8.78 -8.89
C ARG A 527 15.55 9.74 -8.91
N GLU A 528 16.43 9.71 -7.90
CA GLU A 528 17.70 10.44 -7.92
C GLU A 528 18.61 9.94 -9.06
N LEU A 529 18.63 8.64 -9.34
CA LEU A 529 19.31 8.02 -10.50
C LEU A 529 18.64 8.32 -11.86
N LYS A 530 17.56 9.12 -11.89
CA LYS A 530 16.71 9.39 -13.07
C LYS A 530 16.03 8.14 -13.65
N ALA A 531 15.91 7.08 -12.86
CA ALA A 531 15.08 5.94 -13.21
C ALA A 531 13.62 6.20 -12.81
N ASP A 532 12.69 5.92 -13.72
CA ASP A 532 11.26 6.10 -13.47
C ASP A 532 10.69 5.00 -12.55
N VAL A 533 9.67 5.38 -11.78
CA VAL A 533 8.77 4.47 -11.08
C VAL A 533 7.43 4.49 -11.83
N TRP A 534 6.99 3.33 -12.32
CA TRP A 534 5.85 3.22 -13.22
C TRP A 534 4.72 2.38 -12.60
N PHE A 535 3.47 2.80 -12.79
CA PHE A 535 2.28 2.07 -12.38
C PHE A 535 1.71 1.27 -13.56
N GLU A 536 1.41 -0.01 -13.33
CA GLU A 536 0.85 -0.92 -14.34
C GLU A 536 -0.50 -1.49 -13.88
N PRO A 537 -1.65 -1.00 -14.40
CA PRO A 537 -2.97 -1.43 -13.95
C PRO A 537 -3.35 -2.85 -14.37
N LEU A 538 -2.77 -3.40 -15.45
CA LEU A 538 -3.02 -4.79 -15.88
C LEU A 538 -2.37 -5.81 -14.94
N ALA A 539 -1.32 -5.40 -14.21
CA ALA A 539 -0.77 -6.18 -13.12
C ALA A 539 -1.62 -6.03 -11.86
N ALA A 540 -2.65 -6.87 -11.71
CA ALA A 540 -3.54 -6.84 -10.56
C ALA A 540 -3.13 -7.84 -9.44
N MET A 541 -3.28 -7.43 -8.19
CA MET A 541 -3.12 -8.29 -7.00
C MET A 541 -4.16 -7.95 -5.93
N VAL A 542 -4.64 -8.95 -5.18
CA VAL A 542 -5.52 -8.76 -4.02
C VAL A 542 -4.67 -8.72 -2.74
N HIS A 543 -5.01 -7.85 -1.80
CA HIS A 543 -4.27 -7.58 -0.56
C HIS A 543 -5.21 -7.68 0.65
N SER A 544 -5.14 -8.79 1.39
CA SER A 544 -6.09 -9.11 2.46
C SER A 544 -5.82 -8.39 3.79
N ARG A 545 -4.80 -7.51 3.83
CA ARG A 545 -4.42 -6.65 4.98
C ARG A 545 -4.23 -7.41 6.30
N GLY A 546 -3.66 -8.60 6.25
CA GLY A 546 -3.44 -9.50 7.39
C GLY A 546 -2.21 -9.17 8.24
N GLY A 547 -1.12 -8.65 7.64
CA GLY A 547 0.20 -8.62 8.30
C GLY A 547 0.44 -7.54 9.35
N SER A 548 0.09 -6.27 9.09
CA SER A 548 0.47 -5.13 9.95
C SER A 548 -0.75 -4.49 10.63
N GLY A 549 -1.09 -5.00 11.82
CA GLY A 549 -2.18 -4.46 12.64
C GLY A 549 -1.97 -3.00 13.07
N SER A 550 -3.05 -2.23 13.18
CA SER A 550 -2.99 -0.82 13.59
C SER A 550 -2.75 -0.68 15.11
N SER A 551 -1.68 -0.01 15.53
CA SER A 551 -1.41 0.34 16.93
C SER A 551 -0.97 1.82 17.07
N PRO A 552 -1.18 2.46 18.23
CA PRO A 552 -0.73 3.85 18.44
C PRO A 552 0.79 4.05 18.32
N SER A 553 1.59 3.02 18.61
CA SER A 553 3.04 3.05 18.44
C SER A 553 3.46 2.94 16.96
N LEU A 554 2.75 2.17 16.14
CA LEU A 554 2.96 2.10 14.70
C LEU A 554 2.50 3.38 13.98
N ASP A 555 1.36 3.95 14.36
CA ASP A 555 0.92 5.27 13.88
C ASP A 555 1.95 6.37 14.24
N ALA A 556 2.53 6.30 15.45
CA ALA A 556 3.59 7.21 15.87
C ALA A 556 4.91 7.00 15.10
N LEU A 557 5.27 5.74 14.83
CA LEU A 557 6.43 5.37 14.01
C LEU A 557 6.31 5.91 12.58
N MET A 558 5.16 5.73 11.92
CA MET A 558 4.89 6.32 10.61
C MET A 558 5.04 7.86 10.62
N GLY A 559 4.58 8.51 11.70
CA GLY A 559 4.77 9.96 11.89
C GLY A 559 6.24 10.37 12.08
N ALA A 560 7.00 9.63 12.88
CA ALA A 560 8.42 9.86 13.12
C ALA A 560 9.27 9.58 11.86
N ASN A 561 9.00 8.50 11.15
CA ASN A 561 9.72 8.10 9.95
C ASN A 561 9.50 9.09 8.78
N ARG A 562 8.30 9.65 8.61
CA ARG A 562 8.09 10.78 7.67
C ARG A 562 8.97 12.00 8.01
N ILE A 563 9.24 12.26 9.29
CA ILE A 563 10.14 13.35 9.70
C ILE A 563 11.62 12.97 9.48
N ARG A 564 12.02 11.71 9.74
CA ARG A 564 13.36 11.18 9.42
C ARG A 564 13.66 11.28 7.93
N TYR A 565 12.72 10.85 7.09
CA TYR A 565 12.76 10.94 5.63
C TYR A 565 12.97 12.39 5.16
N VAL A 566 12.11 13.33 5.60
CA VAL A 566 12.26 14.74 5.20
C VAL A 566 13.57 15.36 5.72
N ARG A 567 14.09 14.90 6.86
CA ARG A 567 15.41 15.32 7.39
C ARG A 567 16.59 14.78 6.57
N LYS A 568 16.45 13.61 5.94
CA LYS A 568 17.48 12.99 5.09
C LYS A 568 17.64 13.73 3.76
N PHE A 569 16.52 14.10 3.12
CA PHE A 569 16.52 14.66 1.75
C PHE A 569 16.29 16.18 1.65
N HIS A 570 15.99 16.89 2.75
CA HIS A 570 15.79 18.35 2.73
C HIS A 570 16.58 19.11 3.81
N HIS A 571 16.82 20.40 3.55
CA HIS A 571 17.51 21.29 4.48
C HIS A 571 16.78 21.44 5.83
N GLY A 572 17.54 21.60 6.91
CA GLY A 572 17.03 21.51 8.29
C GLY A 572 15.91 22.49 8.67
N SER A 573 15.76 23.63 7.99
CA SER A 573 14.61 24.52 8.18
C SER A 573 13.32 23.99 7.54
N TYR A 574 13.39 23.33 6.37
CA TYR A 574 12.25 22.64 5.77
C TYR A 574 11.79 21.49 6.65
N ALA A 575 12.72 20.66 7.14
CA ALA A 575 12.42 19.56 8.06
C ALA A 575 11.79 20.03 9.38
N ARG A 576 12.16 21.21 9.90
CA ARG A 576 11.51 21.82 11.07
C ARG A 576 10.06 22.23 10.80
N ILE A 577 9.77 22.84 9.65
CA ILE A 577 8.40 23.22 9.27
C ILE A 577 7.55 21.98 8.99
N PHE A 578 8.11 20.97 8.33
CA PHE A 578 7.43 19.69 8.09
C PHE A 578 7.11 18.97 9.41
N ARG A 579 8.06 18.91 10.37
CA ARG A 579 7.80 18.37 11.71
C ARG A 579 6.68 19.14 12.41
N ALA A 580 6.60 20.47 12.28
CA ALA A 580 5.50 21.25 12.84
C ALA A 580 4.15 20.86 12.20
N ALA A 581 4.09 20.62 10.89
CA ALA A 581 2.88 20.12 10.21
C ALA A 581 2.47 18.70 10.69
N VAL A 582 3.42 17.78 10.87
CA VAL A 582 3.15 16.43 11.41
C VAL A 582 2.69 16.49 12.87
N VAL A 583 3.30 17.33 13.71
CA VAL A 583 2.88 17.55 15.10
C VAL A 583 1.50 18.18 15.17
N LEU A 584 1.18 19.15 14.31
CA LEU A 584 -0.17 19.71 14.17
C LEU A 584 -1.19 18.63 13.77
N SER A 585 -0.82 17.76 12.84
CA SER A 585 -1.63 16.62 12.40
C SER A 585 -1.98 15.67 13.57
N ALA A 586 -1.03 15.41 14.46
CA ALA A 586 -1.23 14.63 15.68
C ALA A 586 -2.05 15.39 16.75
N LEU A 587 -1.82 16.70 16.91
CA LEU A 587 -2.55 17.56 17.85
C LEU A 587 -4.05 17.63 17.51
N LEU A 588 -4.38 17.86 16.23
CA LEU A 588 -5.76 17.90 15.74
C LEU A 588 -6.50 16.56 15.91
N ARG A 589 -5.76 15.45 15.97
CA ARG A 589 -6.30 14.10 16.17
C ARG A 589 -6.29 13.63 17.62
N ALA A 590 -5.55 14.28 18.52
CA ALA A 590 -5.40 13.88 19.93
C ALA A 590 -6.73 13.65 20.72
N PRO A 591 -7.86 14.34 20.43
CA PRO A 591 -9.15 14.01 21.06
C PRO A 591 -9.69 12.62 20.72
N LEU A 592 -9.31 12.05 19.57
CA LEU A 592 -9.79 10.75 19.10
C LEU A 592 -9.17 9.62 19.93
N PRO A 593 -9.96 8.64 20.42
CA PRO A 593 -9.44 7.58 21.29
C PRO A 593 -8.25 6.78 20.72
N ALA A 594 -8.22 6.56 19.40
CA ALA A 594 -7.14 5.83 18.71
C ALA A 594 -5.81 6.61 18.66
N HIS A 595 -5.83 7.93 18.79
CA HIS A 595 -4.64 8.79 18.65
C HIS A 595 -4.15 9.38 19.98
N ARG A 596 -4.64 8.87 21.12
CA ARG A 596 -4.13 9.25 22.44
C ARG A 596 -2.69 8.72 22.62
N GLY A 597 -1.83 9.51 23.25
CA GLY A 597 -0.40 9.20 23.42
C GLY A 597 0.49 9.52 22.21
N ILE A 598 -0.03 9.39 20.98
CA ILE A 598 0.72 9.60 19.73
C ILE A 598 1.38 10.98 19.68
N LEU A 599 0.66 12.05 20.06
CA LEU A 599 1.22 13.40 20.09
C LEU A 599 2.48 13.49 20.97
N GLY A 600 2.52 12.78 22.10
CA GLY A 600 3.68 12.77 23.00
C GLY A 600 4.90 12.06 22.40
N LEU A 601 4.68 10.98 21.65
CA LEU A 601 5.71 10.23 20.94
C LEU A 601 6.26 11.03 19.74
N ILE A 602 5.39 11.58 18.90
CA ILE A 602 5.80 12.35 17.71
C ILE A 602 6.48 13.67 18.12
N ALA A 603 5.96 14.37 19.14
CA ALA A 603 6.49 15.68 19.52
C ALA A 603 7.85 15.63 20.23
N ARG A 604 8.16 14.54 20.98
CA ARG A 604 9.41 14.38 21.74
C ARG A 604 10.34 13.38 21.06
N GLU A 605 11.32 13.86 20.29
CA GLU A 605 12.28 12.99 19.58
C GLU A 605 13.07 12.06 20.51
N SER A 606 13.26 12.41 21.78
CA SER A 606 13.89 11.53 22.78
C SER A 606 13.09 10.24 23.05
N ARG A 607 11.78 10.21 22.72
CA ARG A 607 10.92 9.03 22.82
C ARG A 607 10.83 8.23 21.53
N TRP A 608 11.63 8.56 20.52
CA TRP A 608 11.68 7.77 19.28
C TRP A 608 12.50 6.48 19.43
N ALA A 609 13.24 6.33 20.54
CA ALA A 609 13.81 5.05 20.97
C ALA A 609 12.73 4.08 21.48
N ASP A 610 11.68 4.60 22.12
CA ASP A 610 10.52 3.84 22.64
C ASP A 610 9.59 3.30 21.52
N LEU A 611 9.87 3.63 20.25
CA LEU A 611 9.08 3.17 19.10
C LEU A 611 9.56 1.78 18.63
N PRO A 612 8.72 1.02 17.90
CA PRO A 612 9.12 -0.27 17.35
C PRO A 612 10.38 -0.14 16.48
N HIS A 613 11.37 -0.98 16.78
CA HIS A 613 12.70 -0.99 16.19
C HIS A 613 13.17 -2.43 15.99
N ALA A 614 14.28 -2.62 15.29
CA ALA A 614 14.82 -3.95 15.03
C ALA A 614 15.31 -4.61 16.33
N VAL A 615 14.90 -5.85 16.59
CA VAL A 615 15.23 -6.61 17.81
C VAL A 615 15.77 -7.99 17.42
N ALA A 616 16.99 -8.33 17.83
CA ALA A 616 17.52 -9.68 17.71
C ALA A 616 16.80 -10.62 18.68
N TYR A 617 16.50 -11.85 18.26
CA TYR A 617 15.92 -12.83 19.19
C TYR A 617 17.02 -13.38 20.11
N PRO A 618 16.83 -13.39 21.44
CA PRO A 618 17.75 -14.02 22.36
C PRO A 618 17.68 -15.55 22.18
N GLY A 619 18.48 -16.08 21.25
CA GLY A 619 18.41 -17.50 20.88
C GLY A 619 18.98 -17.87 19.51
N GLY A 620 20.19 -17.42 19.17
CA GLY A 620 21.04 -18.28 18.32
C GLY A 620 21.32 -19.61 19.05
N PRO A 621 21.63 -20.72 18.34
CA PRO A 621 21.75 -22.06 18.94
C PRO A 621 23.02 -22.25 19.80
N GLY A 622 23.11 -21.49 20.90
CA GLY A 622 24.26 -21.43 21.81
C GLY A 622 24.10 -20.56 23.06
N GLN A 623 22.88 -20.14 23.44
CA GLN A 623 22.62 -19.35 24.66
C GLN A 623 21.48 -19.90 25.55
N GLU A 624 21.37 -21.21 25.70
CA GLU A 624 20.43 -21.83 26.65
C GLU A 624 20.90 -21.77 28.12
N GLY A 625 22.15 -21.35 28.38
CA GLY A 625 22.83 -21.57 29.66
C GLY A 625 22.68 -20.51 30.76
N ASP A 626 22.16 -19.31 30.48
CA ASP A 626 22.14 -18.22 31.49
C ASP A 626 20.75 -17.59 31.64
N PHE A 627 19.97 -18.02 32.64
CA PHE A 627 18.66 -17.43 32.98
C PHE A 627 18.76 -16.43 34.13
N PRO A 628 17.85 -15.44 34.23
CA PRO A 628 17.65 -14.67 35.45
C PRO A 628 17.17 -15.57 36.61
N SER A 629 17.52 -15.21 37.84
CA SER A 629 16.98 -15.88 39.03
C SER A 629 15.50 -15.53 39.26
N GLY A 630 14.70 -16.50 39.72
CA GLY A 630 13.31 -16.28 40.08
C GLY A 630 12.56 -17.57 40.42
N THR A 631 11.27 -17.47 40.69
CA THR A 631 10.41 -18.64 41.00
C THR A 631 9.13 -18.66 40.15
N VAL A 632 8.78 -19.84 39.64
CA VAL A 632 7.50 -20.11 38.96
C VAL A 632 6.62 -20.95 39.88
N ILE A 633 5.40 -20.50 40.13
CA ILE A 633 4.39 -21.12 41.01
C ILE A 633 3.21 -21.56 40.14
N ILE A 634 2.90 -22.85 40.19
CA ILE A 634 1.84 -23.49 39.39
C ILE A 634 0.79 -24.10 40.34
N PRO A 635 -0.38 -23.46 40.54
CA PRO A 635 -1.49 -24.09 41.25
C PRO A 635 -2.16 -25.15 40.35
N ALA A 636 -2.30 -26.38 40.85
CA ALA A 636 -2.82 -27.51 40.08
C ALA A 636 -3.84 -28.33 40.87
N HIS A 637 -5.06 -28.46 40.36
CA HIS A 637 -6.09 -29.36 40.89
C HIS A 637 -6.59 -30.28 39.79
N ASN A 638 -6.24 -31.57 39.87
CA ASN A 638 -6.64 -32.60 38.92
C ASN A 638 -6.22 -32.30 37.45
N GLU A 639 -5.05 -31.68 37.24
CA GLU A 639 -4.54 -31.22 35.94
C GLU A 639 -3.52 -32.18 35.27
N ALA A 640 -3.51 -33.47 35.63
CA ALA A 640 -2.62 -34.47 35.05
C ALA A 640 -2.56 -34.48 33.50
N PRO A 641 -3.67 -34.33 32.75
CA PRO A 641 -3.65 -34.33 31.27
C PRO A 641 -3.00 -33.11 30.61
N VAL A 642 -2.69 -32.06 31.39
CA VAL A 642 -2.21 -30.77 30.85
C VAL A 642 -0.92 -30.29 31.51
N LEU A 643 -0.65 -30.69 32.76
CA LEU A 643 0.55 -30.27 33.49
C LEU A 643 1.85 -30.72 32.80
N GLY A 644 1.87 -31.90 32.15
CA GLY A 644 3.07 -32.44 31.50
C GLY A 644 3.64 -31.51 30.42
N ARG A 645 2.80 -30.93 29.54
CA ARG A 645 3.24 -29.97 28.51
C ARG A 645 3.70 -28.64 29.11
N THR A 646 3.02 -28.18 30.16
CA THR A 646 3.37 -26.97 30.92
C THR A 646 4.77 -27.09 31.54
N LEU A 647 5.07 -28.23 32.16
CA LEU A 647 6.41 -28.51 32.73
C LEU A 647 7.46 -28.75 31.65
N ALA A 648 7.11 -29.39 30.53
CA ALA A 648 8.03 -29.59 29.40
C ALA A 648 8.58 -28.25 28.88
N ALA A 649 7.75 -27.22 28.76
CA ALA A 649 8.16 -25.86 28.37
C ALA A 649 9.13 -25.20 29.38
N LEU A 650 9.16 -25.64 30.63
CA LEU A 650 10.02 -25.13 31.70
C LEU A 650 11.33 -25.93 31.89
N THR A 651 11.54 -27.03 31.16
CA THR A 651 12.70 -27.92 31.34
C THR A 651 14.04 -27.21 31.20
N ALA A 652 14.23 -26.38 30.17
CA ALA A 652 15.47 -25.62 29.97
C ALA A 652 15.69 -24.53 31.05
N PRO A 653 14.68 -23.71 31.43
CA PRO A 653 14.75 -22.88 32.62
C PRO A 653 15.13 -23.61 33.91
N ILE A 654 14.55 -24.79 34.19
CA ILE A 654 14.87 -25.61 35.38
C ILE A 654 16.33 -26.08 35.32
N ALA A 655 16.80 -26.55 34.17
CA ALA A 655 18.16 -27.02 33.96
C ALA A 655 19.24 -25.93 34.19
N SER A 656 18.87 -24.64 34.12
CA SER A 656 19.78 -23.53 34.46
C SER A 656 20.15 -23.46 35.94
N GLY A 657 19.39 -24.12 36.83
CA GLY A 657 19.55 -24.05 38.29
C GLY A 657 19.22 -22.69 38.92
N LYS A 658 18.83 -21.68 38.13
CA LYS A 658 18.50 -20.33 38.61
C LYS A 658 17.00 -20.07 38.75
N VAL A 659 16.16 -20.85 38.06
CA VAL A 659 14.69 -20.77 38.14
C VAL A 659 14.16 -21.89 39.02
N ASP A 660 13.59 -21.52 40.16
CA ASP A 660 12.89 -22.43 41.07
C ASP A 660 11.47 -22.71 40.52
N VAL A 661 10.99 -23.94 40.51
CA VAL A 661 9.63 -24.28 40.02
C VAL A 661 8.88 -25.05 41.08
N VAL A 662 7.77 -24.47 41.53
CA VAL A 662 6.91 -25.01 42.60
C VAL A 662 5.53 -25.34 42.03
N VAL A 663 5.16 -26.62 42.07
CA VAL A 663 3.79 -27.07 41.71
C VAL A 663 3.02 -27.32 43.00
N ALA A 664 1.97 -26.51 43.23
CA ALA A 664 1.08 -26.63 44.37
C ALA A 664 -0.16 -27.46 43.99
N CYS A 665 -0.09 -28.76 44.29
CA CYS A 665 -1.16 -29.73 44.07
C CYS A 665 -2.22 -29.60 45.16
N ASN A 666 -3.41 -29.08 44.82
CA ASN A 666 -4.40 -28.68 45.81
C ASN A 666 -5.66 -29.55 45.80
N GLY A 667 -5.74 -30.57 46.66
CA GLY A 667 -6.86 -31.50 46.76
C GLY A 667 -6.98 -32.42 45.54
N CYS A 668 -5.84 -32.80 44.95
CA CYS A 668 -5.79 -33.68 43.80
C CYS A 668 -6.26 -35.11 44.14
N THR A 669 -6.98 -35.72 43.21
CA THR A 669 -7.51 -37.09 43.28
C THR A 669 -7.13 -37.93 42.05
N ASP A 670 -6.35 -37.36 41.13
CA ASP A 670 -5.82 -37.98 39.92
C ASP A 670 -4.27 -38.07 39.97
N GLY A 671 -3.65 -38.36 38.82
CA GLY A 671 -2.19 -38.45 38.69
C GLY A 671 -1.41 -37.13 38.74
N THR A 672 -2.00 -35.98 39.09
CA THR A 672 -1.33 -34.66 39.00
C THR A 672 -0.02 -34.61 39.79
N GLU A 673 0.00 -35.15 41.01
CA GLU A 673 1.21 -35.19 41.85
C GLU A 673 2.31 -36.07 41.24
N ALA A 674 1.93 -37.19 40.62
CA ALA A 674 2.87 -38.08 39.94
C ALA A 674 3.45 -37.43 38.66
N VAL A 675 2.63 -36.68 37.91
CA VAL A 675 3.09 -35.91 36.74
C VAL A 675 4.05 -34.80 37.20
N ALA A 676 3.71 -34.07 38.26
CA ALA A 676 4.55 -33.01 38.82
C ALA A 676 5.91 -33.54 39.31
N GLY A 677 5.91 -34.67 40.03
CA GLY A 677 7.11 -35.31 40.56
C GLY A 677 7.96 -36.05 39.52
N SER A 678 7.48 -36.21 38.28
CA SER A 678 8.24 -36.90 37.22
C SER A 678 9.35 -36.03 36.58
N VAL A 679 9.33 -34.71 36.82
CA VAL A 679 10.28 -33.75 36.24
C VAL A 679 11.35 -33.37 37.26
N PRO A 680 12.63 -33.73 37.04
CA PRO A 680 13.71 -33.37 37.96
C PRO A 680 13.85 -31.85 38.15
N GLY A 681 13.97 -31.40 39.39
CA GLY A 681 14.10 -29.98 39.75
C GLY A 681 12.78 -29.28 40.08
N VAL A 682 11.62 -29.91 39.88
CA VAL A 682 10.31 -29.40 40.33
C VAL A 682 10.07 -29.72 41.81
N ARG A 683 9.65 -28.73 42.60
CA ARG A 683 9.21 -28.91 43.99
C ARG A 683 7.69 -29.08 44.02
N VAL A 684 7.22 -30.25 44.47
CA VAL A 684 5.77 -30.51 44.63
C VAL A 684 5.35 -30.18 46.06
N VAL A 685 4.27 -29.42 46.21
CA VAL A 685 3.65 -29.06 47.49
C VAL A 685 2.20 -29.56 47.45
N SER A 686 1.83 -30.45 48.38
CA SER A 686 0.45 -30.94 48.48
C SER A 686 -0.35 -30.11 49.49
N VAL A 687 -1.58 -29.76 49.14
CA VAL A 687 -2.52 -28.96 49.95
C VAL A 687 -3.84 -29.69 50.00
N GLU A 688 -4.32 -30.10 51.18
CA GLU A 688 -5.55 -30.91 51.31
C GLU A 688 -6.82 -30.21 50.77
N ALA A 689 -6.87 -28.88 50.88
CA ALA A 689 -8.03 -28.08 50.46
C ALA A 689 -8.01 -27.79 48.94
N ALA A 690 -9.10 -28.12 48.25
CA ALA A 690 -9.33 -27.79 46.84
C ALA A 690 -9.62 -26.29 46.61
N SER A 691 -8.60 -25.43 46.79
CA SER A 691 -8.66 -23.98 46.59
C SER A 691 -7.43 -23.44 45.86
N LYS A 692 -7.64 -22.69 44.76
CA LYS A 692 -6.56 -22.06 43.98
C LYS A 692 -5.73 -21.09 44.83
N THR A 693 -6.36 -20.30 45.70
CA THR A 693 -5.64 -19.31 46.53
C THR A 693 -4.86 -19.96 47.67
N ALA A 694 -5.34 -21.09 48.21
CA ALA A 694 -4.56 -21.91 49.14
C ALA A 694 -3.33 -22.52 48.45
N ALA A 695 -3.47 -22.96 47.20
CA ALA A 695 -2.36 -23.44 46.38
C ALA A 695 -1.32 -22.34 46.10
N LEU A 696 -1.77 -21.13 45.72
CA LEU A 696 -0.91 -19.97 45.50
C LEU A 696 -0.13 -19.60 46.77
N ASN A 697 -0.81 -19.51 47.93
CA ASN A 697 -0.17 -19.20 49.21
C ASN A 697 0.83 -20.28 49.66
N ALA A 698 0.49 -21.57 49.51
CA ALA A 698 1.41 -22.67 49.83
C ALA A 698 2.64 -22.67 48.90
N GLY A 699 2.45 -22.35 47.62
CA GLY A 699 3.54 -22.17 46.67
C GLY A 699 4.42 -20.94 46.99
N ASP A 700 3.82 -19.83 47.44
CA ASP A 700 4.55 -18.63 47.89
C ASP A 700 5.38 -18.88 49.17
N GLN A 701 4.89 -19.71 50.08
CA GLN A 701 5.63 -20.13 51.28
C GLN A 701 6.80 -21.07 50.93
N ALA A 702 6.65 -21.90 49.90
CA ALA A 702 7.67 -22.83 49.43
C ALA A 702 8.69 -22.21 48.44
N ALA A 703 8.42 -21.03 47.89
CA ALA A 703 9.22 -20.39 46.84
C ALA A 703 10.50 -19.73 47.37
N CYS A 704 11.66 -20.11 46.83
CA CYS A 704 12.97 -19.70 47.34
C CYS A 704 13.48 -18.33 46.84
N GLY A 705 12.85 -17.73 45.82
CA GLY A 705 13.38 -16.55 45.12
C GLY A 705 12.37 -15.46 44.78
N TRP A 706 12.91 -14.39 44.20
CA TRP A 706 12.20 -13.27 43.58
C TRP A 706 12.92 -12.91 42.25
N PRO A 707 12.20 -12.38 41.25
CA PRO A 707 10.75 -12.19 41.18
C PRO A 707 9.97 -13.51 41.06
N ARG A 708 8.64 -13.45 41.22
CA ARG A 708 7.76 -14.63 41.23
C ARG A 708 6.72 -14.55 40.11
N LEU A 709 6.54 -15.64 39.38
CA LEU A 709 5.52 -15.80 38.34
C LEU A 709 4.49 -16.84 38.77
N TYR A 710 3.22 -16.55 38.54
CA TYR A 710 2.08 -17.41 38.81
C TYR A 710 1.51 -17.86 37.47
N VAL A 711 1.49 -19.17 37.22
CA VAL A 711 1.18 -19.77 35.91
C VAL A 711 0.09 -20.81 36.08
N ASP A 712 -1.05 -20.67 35.40
CA ASP A 712 -2.10 -21.69 35.38
C ASP A 712 -1.56 -22.99 34.74
N ALA A 713 -1.90 -24.15 35.31
CA ALA A 713 -1.32 -25.44 34.96
C ALA A 713 -1.56 -25.91 33.50
N ASP A 714 -2.39 -25.23 32.71
CA ASP A 714 -2.66 -25.53 31.30
C ASP A 714 -1.95 -24.58 30.29
N ILE A 715 -1.11 -23.65 30.77
CA ILE A 715 -0.41 -22.61 29.99
C ILE A 715 1.04 -22.99 29.68
N GLU A 716 1.38 -22.97 28.40
CA GLU A 716 2.75 -23.17 27.91
C GLU A 716 3.46 -21.81 27.82
N VAL A 717 4.50 -21.60 28.65
CA VAL A 717 5.29 -20.35 28.68
C VAL A 717 6.61 -20.55 27.91
N PRO A 718 6.83 -19.86 26.77
CA PRO A 718 8.09 -19.97 26.04
C PRO A 718 9.29 -19.54 26.90
N PRO A 719 10.46 -20.21 26.83
CA PRO A 719 11.62 -19.86 27.66
C PRO A 719 12.08 -18.39 27.50
N ALA A 720 11.97 -17.82 26.30
CA ALA A 720 12.24 -16.41 26.05
C ALA A 720 11.22 -15.45 26.69
N ALA A 721 9.95 -15.86 26.77
CA ALA A 721 8.89 -15.08 27.44
C ALA A 721 9.06 -15.11 28.97
N LEU A 722 9.43 -16.28 29.52
CA LEU A 722 9.78 -16.45 30.92
C LEU A 722 10.96 -15.55 31.30
N ARG A 723 12.06 -15.64 30.54
CA ARG A 723 13.26 -14.81 30.68
C ARG A 723 12.92 -13.32 30.72
N ALA A 724 12.28 -12.79 29.68
CA ALA A 724 11.99 -11.37 29.56
C ALA A 724 11.07 -10.86 30.69
N THR A 725 10.13 -11.69 31.15
CA THR A 725 9.24 -11.34 32.27
C THR A 725 9.99 -11.33 33.61
N LEU A 726 10.91 -12.28 33.83
CA LEU A 726 11.77 -12.32 35.01
C LEU A 726 12.76 -11.14 35.04
N GLU A 727 13.41 -10.83 33.91
CA GLU A 727 14.34 -9.69 33.77
C GLU A 727 13.64 -8.36 34.07
N ALA A 728 12.45 -8.12 33.52
CA ALA A 728 11.69 -6.89 33.76
C ALA A 728 11.24 -6.73 35.23
N LEU A 729 10.91 -7.82 35.91
CA LEU A 729 10.48 -7.82 37.33
C LEU A 729 11.64 -7.83 38.33
N ALA A 730 12.87 -8.07 37.87
CA ALA A 730 14.08 -8.07 38.69
C ALA A 730 14.73 -6.67 38.79
N ASP A 731 14.41 -5.74 37.87
CA ASP A 731 14.86 -4.35 37.96
C ASP A 731 14.17 -3.63 39.14
N ASP A 732 14.96 -3.02 40.02
CA ASP A 732 14.50 -2.25 41.17
C ASP A 732 13.68 -1.01 40.78
N GLY A 733 13.85 -0.52 39.55
CA GLY A 733 13.05 0.54 38.91
C GLY A 733 12.01 0.04 37.90
N GLY A 734 11.87 -1.28 37.74
CA GLY A 734 10.96 -1.91 36.79
C GLY A 734 9.48 -1.96 37.23
N PRO A 735 8.59 -2.57 36.42
CA PRO A 735 7.18 -2.76 36.77
C PRO A 735 7.00 -3.60 38.04
N LEU A 736 5.98 -3.27 38.84
CA LEU A 736 5.66 -4.03 40.05
C LEU A 736 4.92 -5.34 39.72
N CYS A 737 4.14 -5.32 38.64
CA CYS A 737 3.47 -6.48 38.07
C CYS A 737 3.65 -6.52 36.55
N ALA A 738 4.04 -7.67 36.01
CA ALA A 738 4.30 -7.84 34.57
C ALA A 738 3.65 -9.12 34.06
N ARG A 739 3.36 -9.19 32.77
CA ARG A 739 3.03 -10.45 32.09
C ARG A 739 3.58 -10.47 30.67
N PRO A 740 3.89 -11.65 30.11
CA PRO A 740 4.19 -11.77 28.69
C PRO A 740 2.99 -11.35 27.83
N ALA A 741 3.26 -11.04 26.56
CA ALA A 741 2.23 -11.03 25.52
C ALA A 741 1.50 -12.38 25.44
N PHE A 742 0.27 -12.42 24.92
CA PHE A 742 -0.46 -13.68 24.74
C PHE A 742 -1.29 -13.68 23.45
N THR A 743 -1.60 -14.87 22.94
CA THR A 743 -2.49 -15.13 21.82
C THR A 743 -3.54 -16.17 22.21
N TYR A 744 -4.65 -16.24 21.46
CA TYR A 744 -5.69 -17.26 21.67
C TYR A 744 -5.59 -18.35 20.61
N ASP A 745 -5.33 -19.59 21.03
CA ASP A 745 -5.52 -20.75 20.15
C ASP A 745 -7.03 -21.05 20.01
N THR A 746 -7.53 -20.93 18.79
CA THR A 746 -8.94 -21.18 18.44
C THR A 746 -9.18 -22.44 17.60
N ALA A 747 -8.16 -23.28 17.36
CA ALA A 747 -8.36 -24.63 16.81
C ALA A 747 -9.27 -24.69 15.55
N GLY A 748 -10.15 -25.68 15.40
CA GLY A 748 -10.56 -26.70 16.38
C GLY A 748 -11.68 -26.28 17.34
N ALA A 749 -11.91 -24.99 17.57
CA ALA A 749 -13.10 -24.48 18.28
C ALA A 749 -14.26 -24.21 17.31
N SER A 750 -15.50 -24.33 17.78
CA SER A 750 -16.68 -24.13 16.92
C SER A 750 -16.81 -22.69 16.41
N TRP A 751 -17.46 -22.49 15.25
CA TRP A 751 -17.60 -21.16 14.61
C TRP A 751 -18.07 -20.03 15.55
N PRO A 752 -19.07 -20.23 16.45
CA PRO A 752 -19.48 -19.21 17.41
C PRO A 752 -18.36 -18.81 18.39
N VAL A 753 -17.50 -19.74 18.78
CA VAL A 753 -16.34 -19.46 19.65
C VAL A 753 -15.28 -18.69 18.87
N ARG A 754 -14.95 -19.09 17.63
CA ARG A 754 -14.01 -18.35 16.78
C ARG A 754 -14.50 -16.91 16.53
N ALA A 755 -15.80 -16.72 16.29
CA ALA A 755 -16.42 -15.40 16.16
C ALA A 755 -16.32 -14.55 17.45
N TYR A 756 -16.59 -15.16 18.62
CA TYR A 756 -16.42 -14.50 19.91
C TYR A 756 -14.98 -14.00 20.13
N TYR A 757 -13.97 -14.84 19.86
CA TYR A 757 -12.57 -14.45 20.06
C TYR A 757 -12.06 -13.46 19.01
N ARG A 758 -12.51 -13.53 17.74
CA ARG A 758 -12.25 -12.46 16.74
C ARG A 758 -12.80 -11.10 17.18
N ALA A 759 -14.00 -11.05 17.75
CA ALA A 759 -14.54 -9.82 18.34
C ALA A 759 -13.72 -9.36 19.55
N ARG A 760 -13.36 -10.29 20.45
CA ARG A 760 -12.57 -10.00 21.65
C ARG A 760 -11.19 -9.41 21.34
N ASN A 761 -10.48 -9.93 20.33
CA ASN A 761 -9.16 -9.42 19.92
C ASN A 761 -9.21 -8.01 19.34
N ARG A 762 -10.36 -7.53 18.88
CA ARG A 762 -10.55 -6.14 18.41
C ARG A 762 -10.87 -5.16 19.55
N LEU A 763 -11.03 -5.62 20.79
CA LEU A 763 -11.31 -4.76 21.94
C LEU A 763 -10.01 -4.35 22.64
N PRO A 764 -9.70 -3.04 22.77
CA PRO A 764 -8.46 -2.55 23.41
C PRO A 764 -8.26 -2.99 24.86
N GLN A 765 -9.33 -3.43 25.53
CA GLN A 765 -9.27 -3.90 26.91
C GLN A 765 -8.64 -5.30 27.03
N ALA A 766 -8.64 -6.12 25.97
CA ALA A 766 -8.11 -7.48 26.00
C ALA A 766 -6.57 -7.54 25.92
N SER A 767 -5.92 -6.53 25.33
CA SER A 767 -4.46 -6.46 25.21
C SER A 767 -3.78 -5.73 26.38
N ALA A 768 -4.51 -4.87 27.09
CA ALA A 768 -3.98 -3.98 28.14
C ALA A 768 -4.25 -4.44 29.59
N SER A 769 -4.94 -5.56 29.81
CA SER A 769 -5.18 -6.13 31.15
C SER A 769 -4.12 -7.16 31.54
N MET A 770 -3.85 -7.32 32.84
CA MET A 770 -3.01 -8.44 33.33
C MET A 770 -3.75 -9.78 33.32
N TRP A 771 -5.07 -9.75 33.50
CA TRP A 771 -5.92 -10.95 33.46
C TRP A 771 -6.13 -11.49 32.05
N GLY A 772 -6.33 -12.81 31.95
CA GLY A 772 -6.68 -13.52 30.72
C GLY A 772 -5.52 -14.12 29.90
N ALA A 773 -4.27 -13.95 30.33
CA ALA A 773 -3.10 -14.63 29.77
C ALA A 773 -2.81 -16.00 30.43
N GLY A 774 -3.42 -16.28 31.59
CA GLY A 774 -3.11 -17.45 32.43
C GLY A 774 -1.73 -17.41 33.09
N VAL A 775 -0.99 -16.31 32.93
CA VAL A 775 0.28 -16.04 33.62
C VAL A 775 0.39 -14.55 33.95
N TYR A 776 0.89 -14.27 35.15
CA TYR A 776 1.34 -12.96 35.59
C TYR A 776 2.52 -13.12 36.57
N GLY A 777 3.34 -12.08 36.71
CA GLY A 777 4.43 -12.06 37.67
C GLY A 777 4.44 -10.79 38.51
N LEU A 778 5.08 -10.90 39.67
CA LEU A 778 5.23 -9.85 40.67
C LEU A 778 6.70 -9.70 41.07
N SER A 779 7.12 -8.45 41.19
CA SER A 779 8.33 -8.10 41.95
C SER A 779 8.04 -8.27 43.45
N ARG A 780 9.11 -8.33 44.25
CA ARG A 780 8.99 -8.38 45.73
C ARG A 780 8.14 -7.22 46.28
N LYS A 781 8.45 -5.99 45.86
CA LYS A 781 7.72 -4.76 46.22
C LYS A 781 6.26 -4.80 45.79
N GLY A 782 5.94 -5.53 44.71
CA GLY A 782 4.57 -5.74 44.24
C GLY A 782 3.78 -6.66 45.17
N HIS A 783 4.35 -7.81 45.52
CA HIS A 783 3.71 -8.80 46.39
C HIS A 783 3.51 -8.32 47.83
N GLU A 784 4.48 -7.56 48.37
CA GLU A 784 4.43 -6.93 49.70
C GLU A 784 3.20 -6.01 49.90
N ARG A 785 2.46 -5.63 48.84
CA ARG A 785 1.19 -4.87 48.93
C ARG A 785 -0.01 -5.66 49.47
N PHE A 786 0.01 -6.99 49.38
CA PHE A 786 -1.11 -7.84 49.84
C PHE A 786 -0.67 -9.00 50.73
N GLY A 787 0.58 -9.47 50.61
CA GLY A 787 1.18 -10.48 51.48
C GLY A 787 0.68 -11.91 51.24
N GLU A 788 -0.61 -12.17 51.47
CA GLU A 788 -1.25 -13.46 51.17
C GLU A 788 -2.45 -13.26 50.23
N PHE A 789 -2.63 -14.17 49.27
CA PHE A 789 -3.78 -14.13 48.37
C PHE A 789 -5.08 -14.31 49.17
N PRO A 790 -6.04 -13.37 49.08
CA PRO A 790 -7.33 -13.48 49.76
C PRO A 790 -8.18 -14.60 49.13
N PRO A 791 -9.21 -15.11 49.81
CA PRO A 791 -10.07 -16.19 49.30
C PRO A 791 -11.04 -15.68 48.22
N VAL A 792 -10.51 -15.37 47.02
CA VAL A 792 -11.24 -14.85 45.86
C VAL A 792 -11.10 -15.80 44.65
N THR A 793 -12.15 -15.93 43.84
CA THR A 793 -12.15 -16.86 42.69
C THR A 793 -11.40 -16.33 41.46
N ALA A 794 -11.08 -15.03 41.43
CA ALA A 794 -10.43 -14.34 40.32
C ALA A 794 -9.15 -13.62 40.80
N ASP A 795 -8.09 -14.39 41.02
CA ASP A 795 -6.79 -13.92 41.48
C ASP A 795 -6.16 -12.93 40.48
N ASP A 796 -6.19 -13.24 39.19
CA ASP A 796 -5.66 -12.39 38.13
C ASP A 796 -6.33 -11.00 38.06
N CYS A 797 -7.65 -10.95 38.26
CA CYS A 797 -8.45 -9.72 38.31
C CYS A 797 -8.29 -8.96 39.64
N TYR A 798 -7.96 -9.64 40.73
CA TYR A 798 -7.59 -9.00 41.99
C TYR A 798 -6.24 -8.30 41.85
N ILE A 799 -5.23 -9.00 41.34
CA ILE A 799 -3.88 -8.47 41.08
C ILE A 799 -3.94 -7.29 40.08
N ASP A 800 -4.69 -7.38 38.98
CA ASP A 800 -4.85 -6.27 38.02
C ASP A 800 -5.41 -4.97 38.66
N ARG A 801 -6.09 -5.05 39.81
CA ARG A 801 -6.65 -3.87 40.51
C ARG A 801 -5.76 -3.32 41.64
N LEU A 802 -4.72 -4.03 42.07
CA LEU A 802 -3.79 -3.56 43.10
C LEU A 802 -2.72 -2.59 42.58
N PHE A 803 -2.62 -2.44 41.26
CA PHE A 803 -1.57 -1.67 40.61
C PHE A 803 -2.15 -0.69 39.59
N ASP A 804 -1.62 0.52 39.59
CA ASP A 804 -1.95 1.55 38.60
C ASP A 804 -1.39 1.20 37.21
N ALA A 805 -1.91 1.85 36.17
CA ALA A 805 -1.52 1.57 34.79
C ALA A 805 -0.04 1.92 34.46
N SER A 806 0.64 2.68 35.33
CA SER A 806 2.08 2.98 35.23
C SER A 806 2.97 2.01 36.00
N GLU A 807 2.38 1.13 36.82
CA GLU A 807 3.10 0.14 37.66
C GLU A 807 3.04 -1.27 37.05
N LYS A 808 2.36 -1.39 35.90
CA LYS A 808 2.07 -2.63 35.19
C LYS A 808 2.63 -2.61 33.78
N GLU A 809 3.20 -3.72 33.36
CA GLU A 809 3.74 -3.85 31.99
C GLU A 809 3.30 -5.15 31.30
N VAL A 810 3.00 -5.03 30.01
CA VAL A 810 2.83 -6.18 29.12
C VAL A 810 4.12 -6.30 28.31
N ILE A 811 4.93 -7.29 28.66
CA ILE A 811 6.27 -7.48 28.10
C ILE A 811 6.16 -7.88 26.63
N ALA A 812 6.88 -7.16 25.78
CA ALA A 812 6.97 -7.39 24.34
C ALA A 812 7.90 -8.59 24.05
N CYS A 813 7.38 -9.79 24.22
CA CYS A 813 8.08 -11.07 24.02
C CYS A 813 7.27 -12.01 23.10
N PRO A 814 7.81 -13.20 22.72
CA PRO A 814 7.00 -14.24 22.10
C PRO A 814 5.77 -14.55 22.97
N PRO A 815 4.56 -14.64 22.38
CA PRO A 815 3.34 -14.72 23.16
C PRO A 815 3.14 -16.09 23.80
N VAL A 816 2.52 -16.13 24.98
CA VAL A 816 1.98 -17.36 25.56
C VAL A 816 0.65 -17.74 24.88
N THR A 817 0.43 -19.04 24.67
CA THR A 817 -0.75 -19.54 23.95
C THR A 817 -1.87 -19.91 24.90
N VAL A 818 -2.93 -19.12 24.92
CA VAL A 818 -4.14 -19.38 25.72
C VAL A 818 -5.13 -20.21 24.91
N ARG A 819 -5.26 -21.51 25.24
CA ARG A 819 -6.19 -22.42 24.55
C ARG A 819 -7.64 -22.06 24.85
N THR A 820 -8.46 -21.88 23.81
CA THR A 820 -9.87 -21.47 23.98
C THR A 820 -10.85 -22.67 24.08
N PRO A 821 -12.03 -22.49 24.73
CA PRO A 821 -12.99 -23.58 24.92
C PRO A 821 -13.54 -24.18 23.62
N ARG A 822 -13.69 -25.51 23.59
CA ARG A 822 -14.14 -26.29 22.39
C ARG A 822 -15.43 -25.76 21.75
N THR A 823 -16.41 -25.44 22.60
CA THR A 823 -17.81 -25.27 22.23
C THR A 823 -18.44 -24.03 22.85
N GLY A 824 -19.54 -23.54 22.27
CA GLY A 824 -20.32 -22.44 22.87
C GLY A 824 -20.84 -22.74 24.28
N LYS A 825 -21.12 -24.02 24.59
CA LYS A 825 -21.52 -24.46 25.95
C LYS A 825 -20.38 -24.27 26.95
N ALA A 826 -19.15 -24.67 26.58
CA ALA A 826 -17.97 -24.51 27.41
C ALA A 826 -17.57 -23.04 27.56
N LEU A 827 -17.55 -22.26 26.46
CA LEU A 827 -17.34 -20.82 26.50
C LEU A 827 -18.34 -20.12 27.44
N LEU A 828 -19.61 -20.50 27.40
CA LEU A 828 -20.64 -19.94 28.28
C LEU A 828 -20.41 -20.34 29.76
N ALA A 829 -19.91 -21.55 30.04
CA ALA A 829 -19.51 -21.94 31.39
C ALA A 829 -18.33 -21.10 31.90
N THR A 830 -17.27 -20.97 31.08
CA THR A 830 -16.10 -20.11 31.38
C THR A 830 -16.52 -18.67 31.65
N LEU A 831 -17.39 -18.09 30.81
CA LEU A 831 -17.89 -16.72 31.01
C LEU A 831 -18.73 -16.57 32.28
N ARG A 832 -19.56 -17.56 32.64
CA ARG A 832 -20.31 -17.55 33.90
C ARG A 832 -19.39 -17.59 35.11
N ARG A 833 -18.29 -18.35 35.07
CA ARG A 833 -17.24 -18.38 36.11
C ARG A 833 -16.56 -17.01 36.24
N VAL A 834 -16.10 -16.44 35.12
CA VAL A 834 -15.45 -15.11 35.08
C VAL A 834 -16.37 -14.00 35.58
N TYR A 835 -17.66 -13.99 35.18
CA TYR A 835 -18.60 -12.99 35.70
C TYR A 835 -19.00 -13.23 37.16
N ARG A 836 -18.88 -14.45 37.71
CA ARG A 836 -19.07 -14.72 39.14
C ARG A 836 -17.93 -14.10 39.96
N GLY A 837 -16.67 -14.45 39.65
CA GLY A 837 -15.49 -13.90 40.33
C GLY A 837 -15.39 -12.37 40.22
N ASN A 838 -15.70 -11.80 39.06
CA ASN A 838 -15.75 -10.34 38.88
C ASN A 838 -16.81 -9.63 39.76
N ASN A 839 -17.86 -10.33 40.21
CA ASN A 839 -18.86 -9.81 41.15
C ASN A 839 -18.47 -10.00 42.63
N GLU A 840 -17.49 -10.85 42.94
CA GLU A 840 -16.91 -10.98 44.30
C GLU A 840 -16.00 -9.78 44.59
N LEU A 841 -15.28 -9.29 43.59
CA LEU A 841 -14.42 -8.10 43.65
C LEU A 841 -15.18 -6.77 43.49
N ARG A 842 -16.49 -6.71 43.78
CA ARG A 842 -17.33 -5.57 43.39
C ARG A 842 -17.15 -4.32 44.26
N ASP A 843 -16.66 -4.50 45.48
CA ASP A 843 -16.38 -3.42 46.45
C ASP A 843 -14.92 -2.92 46.37
N VAL A 844 -14.09 -3.49 45.49
CA VAL A 844 -12.75 -3.00 45.16
C VAL A 844 -12.87 -1.89 44.09
N PRO A 845 -12.36 -0.67 44.32
CA PRO A 845 -12.48 0.43 43.35
C PRO A 845 -11.93 0.09 41.97
N GLY A 846 -12.61 0.58 40.92
CA GLY A 846 -12.11 0.52 39.55
C GLY A 846 -12.78 -0.49 38.61
N THR A 847 -13.98 -0.19 38.13
CA THR A 847 -14.26 -0.01 36.67
C THR A 847 -15.73 0.36 36.38
N GLN A 848 -15.94 1.18 35.34
CA GLN A 848 -17.27 1.56 34.85
C GLN A 848 -17.72 0.67 33.68
N SER A 849 -18.90 0.05 33.80
CA SER A 849 -19.46 -0.91 32.84
C SER A 849 -19.89 -0.32 31.48
N GLY A 850 -19.89 1.00 31.32
CA GLY A 850 -20.36 1.69 30.10
C GLY A 850 -19.38 1.72 28.92
N ARG A 851 -18.07 1.42 29.11
CA ARG A 851 -17.07 1.55 28.04
C ARG A 851 -17.12 0.43 27.00
N THR A 852 -17.36 -0.81 27.43
CA THR A 852 -17.26 -2.00 26.56
C THR A 852 -18.29 -2.00 25.41
N ALA A 853 -19.53 -1.56 25.66
CA ALA A 853 -20.57 -1.49 24.63
C ALA A 853 -20.22 -0.48 23.52
N ARG A 854 -19.68 0.69 23.91
CA ARG A 854 -19.22 1.71 22.96
C ARG A 854 -18.01 1.22 22.15
N GLN A 855 -17.05 0.55 22.79
CA GLN A 855 -15.88 -0.03 22.11
C GLN A 855 -16.28 -1.14 21.13
N LEU A 856 -17.23 -2.01 21.50
CA LEU A 856 -17.75 -3.05 20.61
C LEU A 856 -18.39 -2.44 19.36
N ALA A 857 -19.21 -1.40 19.49
CA ALA A 857 -19.77 -0.68 18.34
C ALA A 857 -18.70 -0.06 17.43
N HIS A 858 -17.58 0.45 17.98
CA HIS A 858 -16.48 1.00 17.18
C HIS A 858 -15.57 -0.08 16.54
N SER A 859 -15.73 -1.36 16.92
CA SER A 859 -15.00 -2.49 16.30
C SER A 859 -15.65 -2.98 15.00
N ILE A 860 -16.87 -2.53 14.67
CA ILE A 860 -17.60 -2.90 13.47
C ILE A 860 -17.07 -2.07 12.29
N LYS A 861 -16.40 -2.74 11.34
CA LYS A 861 -15.85 -2.18 10.10
C LYS A 861 -16.56 -2.68 8.83
N GLY A 862 -17.51 -3.61 8.96
CA GLY A 862 -18.21 -4.27 7.85
C GLY A 862 -19.09 -5.44 8.32
N PRO A 863 -19.85 -6.11 7.43
CA PRO A 863 -20.87 -7.09 7.79
C PRO A 863 -20.33 -8.28 8.60
N GLY A 864 -19.19 -8.87 8.23
CA GLY A 864 -18.57 -9.96 9.01
C GLY A 864 -18.19 -9.55 10.44
N SER A 865 -17.67 -8.34 10.62
CA SER A 865 -17.36 -7.80 11.95
C SER A 865 -18.60 -7.47 12.79
N ALA A 866 -19.73 -7.14 12.14
CA ALA A 866 -21.01 -6.94 12.82
C ALA A 866 -21.56 -8.28 13.36
N VAL A 867 -21.45 -9.35 12.57
CA VAL A 867 -21.81 -10.72 13.02
C VAL A 867 -20.96 -11.15 14.21
N ASP A 868 -19.62 -11.01 14.13
CA ASP A 868 -18.74 -11.33 15.26
C ASP A 868 -19.07 -10.50 16.52
N ALA A 869 -19.34 -9.20 16.37
CA ALA A 869 -19.72 -8.31 17.46
C ALA A 869 -21.07 -8.71 18.09
N ALA A 870 -22.05 -9.12 17.28
CA ALA A 870 -23.34 -9.64 17.75
C ALA A 870 -23.17 -10.96 18.52
N VAL A 871 -22.33 -11.88 18.03
CA VAL A 871 -22.00 -13.14 18.72
C VAL A 871 -21.31 -12.84 20.06
N TYR A 872 -20.38 -11.89 20.10
CA TYR A 872 -19.74 -11.44 21.35
C TYR A 872 -20.75 -10.89 22.35
N ALA A 873 -21.65 -9.99 21.90
CA ALA A 873 -22.70 -9.43 22.74
C ALA A 873 -23.63 -10.51 23.30
N ALA A 874 -24.05 -11.47 22.46
CA ALA A 874 -24.91 -12.59 22.87
C ALA A 874 -24.27 -13.45 23.97
N PHE A 875 -23.01 -13.87 23.79
CA PHE A 875 -22.28 -14.64 24.82
C PHE A 875 -22.04 -13.82 26.10
N ALA A 876 -21.70 -12.53 25.99
CA ALA A 876 -21.49 -11.66 27.15
C ALA A 876 -22.78 -11.45 27.96
N LEU A 877 -23.93 -11.26 27.29
CA LEU A 877 -25.25 -11.15 27.93
C LEU A 877 -25.68 -12.48 28.56
N ALA A 878 -25.56 -13.60 27.84
CA ALA A 878 -25.89 -14.92 28.35
C ALA A 878 -25.02 -15.35 29.54
N GLY A 879 -23.75 -14.93 29.59
CA GLY A 879 -22.86 -15.12 30.73
C GLY A 879 -23.29 -14.29 31.95
N ARG A 880 -23.72 -13.05 31.74
CA ARG A 880 -24.18 -12.13 32.82
C ARG A 880 -25.57 -12.48 33.38
N ALA A 881 -26.41 -13.19 32.62
CA ALA A 881 -27.78 -13.53 33.01
C ALA A 881 -27.89 -14.63 34.09
N ALA A 882 -26.78 -15.26 34.51
CA ALA A 882 -26.78 -16.32 35.51
C ALA A 882 -27.09 -15.78 36.93
N ARG A 883 -28.17 -16.28 37.55
CA ARG A 883 -28.60 -15.90 38.91
C ARG A 883 -27.61 -16.33 39.99
N ARG A 884 -27.53 -15.53 41.06
CA ARG A 884 -26.78 -15.81 42.30
C ARG A 884 -27.15 -17.19 42.89
N ARG A 885 -26.21 -18.13 42.86
CA ARG A 885 -26.07 -19.18 43.89
C ARG A 885 -24.64 -19.08 44.43
N LYS A 886 -24.50 -19.00 45.76
CA LYS A 886 -23.19 -19.18 46.41
C LYS A 886 -22.84 -20.67 46.30
N ASN A 887 -21.77 -20.98 45.59
CA ASN A 887 -21.15 -22.31 45.60
C ASN A 887 -19.65 -22.06 45.68
N THR A 888 -19.01 -22.55 46.73
CA THR A 888 -17.60 -22.30 47.07
C THR A 888 -16.64 -23.38 46.53
N ALA A 889 -17.15 -24.29 45.69
CA ALA A 889 -16.35 -25.32 45.04
C ALA A 889 -15.69 -24.79 43.76
N TRP A 890 -14.45 -25.20 43.52
CA TRP A 890 -13.65 -24.88 42.33
C TRP A 890 -14.26 -25.53 41.07
N GLU A 891 -14.52 -24.74 40.02
CA GLU A 891 -15.19 -25.18 38.77
C GLU A 891 -14.21 -25.18 37.58
N ARG A 892 -14.00 -26.36 36.94
CA ARG A 892 -13.06 -26.64 35.83
C ARG A 892 -13.71 -26.55 34.43
N ASP A 893 -12.89 -26.45 33.36
CA ASP A 893 -13.32 -26.67 31.96
C ASP A 893 -12.63 -27.91 31.36
N ASP A 894 -13.33 -29.04 31.35
CA ASP A 894 -12.80 -30.30 30.79
C ASP A 894 -12.77 -30.31 29.25
N SER A 895 -13.45 -29.38 28.57
CA SER A 895 -13.62 -29.41 27.10
C SER A 895 -12.37 -29.03 26.30
N SER A 896 -11.41 -28.38 26.96
CA SER A 896 -10.12 -27.95 26.40
C SER A 896 -8.97 -28.91 26.76
N ARG A 897 -9.25 -29.96 27.56
CA ARG A 897 -8.25 -30.80 28.25
C ARG A 897 -8.15 -32.24 27.74
N ASN A 898 -9.19 -32.78 27.10
CA ASN A 898 -9.16 -34.11 26.50
C ASN A 898 -8.58 -34.08 25.07
N TYR A 899 -7.33 -34.54 24.88
CA TYR A 899 -6.76 -34.75 23.54
C TYR A 899 -6.27 -36.18 23.27
N GLU A 900 -6.02 -37.00 24.30
CA GLU A 900 -5.49 -38.36 24.12
C GLU A 900 -6.53 -39.42 24.47
N LEU A 901 -7.05 -40.11 23.44
CA LEU A 901 -7.57 -41.49 23.51
C LEU A 901 -7.94 -42.08 22.13
N HIS A 902 -7.89 -41.31 21.03
CA HIS A 902 -8.27 -41.77 19.68
C HIS A 902 -7.24 -41.36 18.59
N SER A 903 -5.98 -41.82 18.67
CA SER A 903 -5.04 -41.80 17.51
C SER A 903 -3.70 -42.55 17.63
N TRP A 904 -3.45 -43.40 18.65
CA TRP A 904 -2.25 -44.27 18.67
C TRP A 904 -2.58 -45.72 19.04
N GLY A 905 -3.24 -46.41 18.11
CA GLY A 905 -3.43 -47.86 18.12
C GLY A 905 -2.49 -48.56 17.15
N VAL A 906 -1.17 -48.38 17.33
CA VAL A 906 -0.16 -49.20 16.61
C VAL A 906 0.22 -50.35 17.53
N GLY A 907 -0.20 -51.56 17.17
CA GLY A 907 0.14 -52.76 17.92
C GLY A 907 1.64 -53.06 17.84
N TRP A 908 2.23 -53.45 18.96
CA TRP A 908 3.48 -54.19 18.97
C TRP A 908 3.18 -55.66 18.64
N GLY A 909 3.65 -56.10 17.48
CA GLY A 909 3.53 -57.46 16.95
C GLY A 909 4.43 -57.62 15.73
#